data_AF-A0A958KVA7-F1
#
_entry.id   AF-A0A958KVA7-F1
#
_cell.length_a   1.000
_cell.length_b   1.000
_cell.length_c   1.000
_cell.angle_alpha   90.00
_cell.angle_beta   90.00
_cell.angle_gamma   90.00
#
_symmetry.space_group_name_H-M   'P 1'
#
loop_
_entity.id
_entity.type
_entity.pdbx_description
1 polymer ?
#
loop_
_entity_poly.entity_id
_entity_poly.type
_entity_poly.pdbx_seq_one_letter_code
_entity_poly.pdbx_strand_id
1 'polypeptide(L)'
;MAIFVALIFQILFVFFAMAINIGLVVHDKINLQNAVDLAAYYAAQRQAEILNVIAHTNYQIHQSWKLLNWRYYVLGTMGNEGNNEHPAFRNNAPRVDTSPGWPPVATAPVLCITQRRNWEFGLRSKDKPNGSAGQDNPCKSDNFTIPNIPDVPVLAPFNPINAIFSKFVKATQNRIAESCQGYAGVNWYYAASIYAAYLKDQQSRKELIRALASNLARKPSEMLDLDGDSILVGAQKTFIKNLTYPNNSDPRNPPQIEIYNSLEGLDSTKWLNEMDVYFTMFYQELTGDSKNCSTVINPIYKLPDPAAVQSLKEFTGDQTGESVKELLNIAGMGKYVKPGDSFRMSIGVEKNPWYLAYVGVKAKTKPRQLFFPFGDPIEFEARAYAQPFGGRIGPWYGRAWSRNASESSGENLGLAPPKLNADGSSEGDTPKDLVPMYSKYPGDKMGLKSFLAQSSMTDQKGIKASVYDYADINKGFGEGKINDILAAPSEEGFNVRNYEIAAVAPDLFDITYYSIQPNFPERYLKRLINNRKRFGIEGVAFPRGDLGSRAETPMSIETQIQIANIDAKIQAPDAFWYVRDKAHLLTSWVHSDTYGEYFEFPKKRFGNCDEDDSKVKMKAPGACLDNGGRVGYSVKIISPEILYSPLPLGGPGQSEGEILNPPPENW
;
A
#
# COMPACT_ATOMS: atom_id res chain seq x y z
N MET A 1 -10.69 -38.59 -78.74
CA MET A 1 -11.27 -37.39 -78.10
C MET A 1 -11.63 -37.61 -76.63
N ALA A 2 -12.45 -38.61 -76.27
CA ALA A 2 -12.89 -38.83 -74.88
C ALA A 2 -11.74 -38.96 -73.86
N ILE A 3 -10.67 -39.71 -74.19
CA ILE A 3 -9.48 -39.86 -73.32
C ILE A 3 -8.75 -38.51 -73.11
N PHE A 4 -8.68 -37.68 -74.16
CA PHE A 4 -8.00 -36.40 -74.10
C PHE A 4 -8.77 -35.39 -73.25
N VAL A 5 -10.10 -35.38 -73.38
CA VAL A 5 -11.01 -34.60 -72.53
C VAL A 5 -10.91 -35.07 -71.07
N ALA A 6 -10.90 -36.38 -70.82
CA ALA A 6 -10.75 -36.93 -69.48
C ALA A 6 -9.41 -36.54 -68.84
N LEU A 7 -8.30 -36.55 -69.58
CA LEU A 7 -6.99 -36.13 -69.11
C LEU A 7 -6.96 -34.63 -68.73
N ILE A 8 -7.56 -33.77 -69.55
CA ILE A 8 -7.65 -32.33 -69.24
C ILE A 8 -8.47 -32.11 -67.96
N PHE A 9 -9.63 -32.76 -67.84
CA PHE A 9 -10.44 -32.66 -66.62
C PHE A 9 -9.73 -33.20 -65.39
N GLN A 10 -8.98 -34.30 -65.52
CA GLN A 10 -8.20 -34.86 -64.42
C GLN A 10 -7.09 -33.89 -63.97
N ILE A 11 -6.37 -33.27 -64.90
CA ILE A 11 -5.34 -32.27 -64.57
C ILE A 11 -5.97 -31.05 -63.88
N LEU A 12 -7.09 -30.54 -64.41
CA LEU A 12 -7.81 -29.42 -63.79
C LEU A 12 -8.31 -29.76 -62.39
N PHE A 13 -8.81 -30.98 -62.17
CA PHE A 13 -9.25 -31.44 -60.86
C PHE A 13 -8.09 -31.53 -59.86
N VAL A 14 -6.91 -32.01 -60.29
CA VAL A 14 -5.70 -32.05 -59.44
C VAL A 14 -5.27 -30.63 -59.06
N PHE A 15 -5.25 -29.68 -60.00
CA PHE A 15 -4.92 -28.28 -59.68
C PHE A 15 -5.94 -27.63 -58.74
N PHE A 16 -7.23 -27.91 -58.93
CA PHE A 16 -8.29 -27.41 -58.06
C PHE A 16 -8.16 -27.97 -56.62
N ALA A 17 -7.94 -29.28 -56.50
CA ALA A 17 -7.69 -29.94 -55.23
C ALA A 17 -6.42 -29.38 -54.53
N MET A 18 -5.35 -29.13 -55.28
CA MET A 18 -4.13 -28.52 -54.77
C MET A 18 -4.38 -27.10 -54.23
N ALA A 19 -5.08 -26.25 -55.01
CA ALA A 19 -5.37 -24.87 -54.60
C ALA A 19 -6.23 -24.82 -53.32
N ILE A 20 -7.24 -25.70 -53.20
CA ILE A 20 -8.05 -25.82 -51.99
C ILE A 20 -7.20 -26.26 -50.80
N ASN A 21 -6.36 -27.29 -50.96
CA ASN A 21 -5.50 -27.76 -49.87
C ASN A 21 -4.54 -26.66 -49.38
N ILE A 22 -3.96 -25.86 -50.28
CA ILE A 22 -3.11 -24.71 -49.88
C ILE A 22 -3.93 -23.70 -49.08
N GLY A 23 -5.14 -23.37 -49.54
CA GLY A 23 -6.04 -22.47 -48.82
C GLY A 23 -6.39 -22.96 -47.41
N LEU A 24 -6.70 -24.25 -47.28
CA LEU A 24 -7.00 -24.88 -45.99
C LEU A 24 -5.76 -24.93 -45.07
N VAL A 25 -4.58 -25.24 -45.60
CA VAL A 25 -3.31 -25.22 -44.85
C VAL A 25 -3.02 -23.82 -44.28
N VAL A 26 -3.18 -22.77 -45.09
CA VAL A 26 -2.98 -21.38 -44.64
C VAL A 26 -4.01 -21.00 -43.58
N HIS A 27 -5.27 -21.34 -43.82
CA HIS A 27 -6.36 -21.10 -42.87
C HIS A 27 -6.11 -21.79 -41.52
N ASP A 28 -5.75 -23.07 -41.53
CA ASP A 28 -5.51 -23.86 -40.32
C ASP A 28 -4.29 -23.34 -39.55
N LYS A 29 -3.25 -22.86 -40.26
CA LYS A 29 -2.08 -22.22 -39.64
C LYS A 29 -2.45 -20.88 -38.99
N ILE A 30 -3.22 -20.03 -39.65
CA ILE A 30 -3.70 -18.75 -39.09
C ILE A 30 -4.60 -19.02 -37.87
N ASN A 31 -5.50 -20.00 -37.97
CA ASN A 31 -6.36 -20.38 -36.86
C ASN A 31 -5.55 -20.88 -35.66
N LEU A 32 -4.54 -21.72 -35.88
CA LEU A 32 -3.65 -22.18 -34.83
C LEU A 32 -2.96 -20.99 -34.14
N GLN A 33 -2.38 -20.06 -34.91
CA GLN A 33 -1.73 -18.88 -34.36
C GLN A 33 -2.70 -18.03 -33.52
N ASN A 34 -3.88 -17.71 -34.06
CA ASN A 34 -4.90 -16.94 -33.32
C ASN A 34 -5.33 -17.63 -32.02
N ALA A 35 -5.46 -18.96 -32.02
CA ALA A 35 -5.82 -19.71 -30.83
C ALA A 35 -4.69 -19.68 -29.76
N VAL A 36 -3.43 -19.75 -30.19
CA VAL A 36 -2.26 -19.63 -29.32
C VAL A 36 -2.13 -18.20 -28.75
N ASP A 37 -2.34 -17.18 -29.58
CA ASP A 37 -2.35 -15.77 -29.17
C ASP A 37 -3.41 -15.51 -28.09
N LEU A 38 -4.63 -16.02 -28.28
CA LEU A 38 -5.72 -15.90 -27.30
C LEU A 38 -5.42 -16.65 -26.00
N ALA A 39 -4.79 -17.81 -26.07
CA ALA A 39 -4.38 -18.57 -24.90
C ALA A 39 -3.28 -17.84 -24.09
N ALA A 40 -2.29 -17.27 -24.79
CA ALA A 40 -1.25 -16.44 -24.17
C ALA A 40 -1.86 -15.19 -23.53
N TYR A 41 -2.78 -14.53 -24.23
CA TYR A 41 -3.50 -13.37 -23.71
C TYR A 41 -4.28 -13.70 -22.44
N TYR A 42 -5.02 -14.81 -22.42
CA TYR A 42 -5.74 -15.29 -21.23
C TYR A 42 -4.80 -15.51 -20.05
N ALA A 43 -3.71 -16.25 -20.26
CA ALA A 43 -2.77 -16.58 -19.19
C ALA A 43 -2.09 -15.32 -18.62
N ALA A 44 -1.63 -14.42 -19.49
CA ALA A 44 -1.07 -13.14 -19.08
C ALA A 44 -2.11 -12.23 -18.40
N GLN A 45 -3.40 -12.31 -18.76
CA GLN A 45 -4.47 -11.59 -18.06
C GLN A 45 -4.61 -12.06 -16.63
N ARG A 46 -4.62 -13.37 -16.39
CA ARG A 46 -4.69 -13.91 -15.02
C ARG A 46 -3.46 -13.54 -14.20
N GLN A 47 -2.28 -13.52 -14.83
CA GLN A 47 -1.05 -13.02 -14.21
C GLN A 47 -1.17 -11.52 -13.85
N ALA A 48 -1.71 -10.70 -14.76
CA ALA A 48 -1.92 -9.27 -14.57
C ALA A 48 -2.89 -8.97 -13.42
N GLU A 49 -3.95 -9.76 -13.25
CA GLU A 49 -4.89 -9.63 -12.12
C GLU A 49 -4.17 -9.80 -10.76
N ILE A 50 -3.28 -10.78 -10.64
CA ILE A 50 -2.50 -11.00 -9.40
C ILE A 50 -1.52 -9.85 -9.18
N LEU A 51 -0.84 -9.37 -10.24
CA LEU A 51 0.05 -8.21 -10.15
C LEU A 51 -0.71 -6.93 -9.74
N ASN A 52 -1.97 -6.77 -10.14
CA ASN A 52 -2.82 -5.67 -9.69
C ASN A 52 -3.13 -5.75 -8.20
N VAL A 53 -3.36 -6.96 -7.67
CA VAL A 53 -3.53 -7.16 -6.22
C VAL A 53 -2.24 -6.81 -5.48
N ILE A 54 -1.07 -7.24 -5.97
CA ILE A 54 0.22 -6.90 -5.38
C ILE A 54 0.43 -5.38 -5.38
N ALA A 55 0.20 -4.71 -6.52
CA ALA A 55 0.35 -3.26 -6.67
C ALA A 55 -0.54 -2.49 -5.69
N HIS A 56 -1.81 -2.89 -5.59
CA HIS A 56 -2.76 -2.25 -4.69
C HIS A 56 -2.46 -2.54 -3.21
N THR A 57 -2.03 -3.76 -2.87
CA THR A 57 -1.60 -4.11 -1.50
C THR A 57 -0.37 -3.30 -1.11
N ASN A 58 0.55 -3.07 -2.04
CA ASN A 58 1.72 -2.20 -1.84
C ASN A 58 1.31 -0.74 -1.60
N TYR A 59 0.29 -0.25 -2.29
CA TYR A 59 -0.31 1.05 -2.00
C TYR A 59 -0.91 1.11 -0.59
N GLN A 60 -1.62 0.06 -0.16
CA GLN A 60 -2.19 0.02 1.20
C GLN A 60 -1.10 0.02 2.29
N ILE A 61 0.06 -0.60 2.03
CA ILE A 61 1.26 -0.46 2.88
C ILE A 61 1.66 1.03 3.00
N HIS A 62 1.67 1.76 1.89
CA HIS A 62 1.95 3.19 1.90
C HIS A 62 0.85 4.01 2.58
N GLN A 63 -0.43 3.63 2.47
CA GLN A 63 -1.50 4.27 3.23
C GLN A 63 -1.28 4.15 4.74
N SER A 64 -0.84 2.98 5.22
CA SER A 64 -0.51 2.79 6.64
C SER A 64 0.68 3.65 7.07
N TRP A 65 1.65 3.86 6.17
CA TRP A 65 2.74 4.81 6.38
C TRP A 65 2.24 6.26 6.48
N LYS A 66 1.36 6.69 5.58
CA LYS A 66 0.71 8.01 5.61
C LYS A 66 -0.07 8.22 6.91
N LEU A 67 -0.82 7.21 7.36
CA LEU A 67 -1.61 7.28 8.60
C LEU A 67 -0.73 7.45 9.84
N LEU A 68 0.33 6.65 9.96
CA LEU A 68 1.30 6.78 11.06
C LEU A 68 1.89 8.20 11.09
N ASN A 69 2.33 8.69 9.93
CA ASN A 69 2.90 10.01 9.79
C ASN A 69 1.91 11.12 10.18
N TRP A 70 0.67 11.05 9.70
CA TRP A 70 -0.36 12.03 10.06
C TRP A 70 -0.69 12.00 11.56
N ARG A 71 -0.85 10.81 12.14
CA ARG A 71 -1.09 10.63 13.59
C ARG A 71 0.04 11.18 14.45
N TYR A 72 1.27 11.09 13.98
CA TYR A 72 2.45 11.59 14.68
C TYR A 72 2.62 13.11 14.51
N TYR A 73 2.68 13.62 13.27
CA TYR A 73 2.99 15.02 12.96
C TYR A 73 1.82 16.00 13.06
N VAL A 74 0.59 15.51 12.94
CA VAL A 74 -0.60 16.34 13.05
C VAL A 74 -1.20 16.05 14.42
N LEU A 75 -1.85 14.90 14.61
CA LEU A 75 -2.62 14.62 15.82
C LEU A 75 -1.78 14.61 17.11
N GLY A 76 -0.59 14.01 17.04
CA GLY A 76 0.32 13.80 18.17
C GLY A 76 1.07 15.05 18.63
N THR A 77 1.22 16.04 17.77
CA THR A 77 1.95 17.28 18.07
C THR A 77 1.02 18.48 18.25
N MET A 78 -0.31 18.34 18.04
CA MET A 78 -1.32 19.41 18.23
C MET A 78 -1.20 20.15 19.57
N GLY A 79 -0.71 19.47 20.60
CA GLY A 79 -0.49 20.08 21.92
C GLY A 79 0.71 21.01 22.03
N ASN A 80 1.65 20.94 21.09
CA ASN A 80 2.89 21.71 21.17
C ASN A 80 2.64 23.17 20.79
N GLU A 81 2.58 24.02 21.82
CA GLU A 81 2.33 25.46 21.73
C GLU A 81 3.61 26.26 21.98
N GLY A 82 4.74 25.85 21.39
CA GLY A 82 6.01 26.60 21.48
C GLY A 82 5.89 28.06 21.00
N ASN A 83 7.00 28.72 20.64
CA ASN A 83 6.97 30.14 20.22
C ASN A 83 6.01 30.46 19.04
N ASN A 84 5.49 29.42 18.38
CA ASN A 84 4.60 29.46 17.24
C ASN A 84 3.46 28.45 17.46
N GLU A 85 2.20 28.89 17.29
CA GLU A 85 1.03 27.99 17.35
C GLU A 85 1.13 26.95 16.21
N HIS A 86 0.78 25.69 16.51
CA HIS A 86 0.76 24.59 15.53
C HIS A 86 -0.07 24.99 14.30
N PRO A 87 0.35 24.62 13.08
CA PRO A 87 -0.35 24.93 11.84
C PRO A 87 -1.87 24.64 11.81
N ALA A 88 -2.33 23.56 12.44
CA ALA A 88 -3.74 23.22 12.56
C ALA A 88 -4.57 24.29 13.28
N PHE A 89 -3.92 25.17 14.08
CA PHE A 89 -4.62 26.23 14.80
C PHE A 89 -4.39 27.66 14.31
N ARG A 90 -3.58 27.90 13.28
CA ARG A 90 -3.36 29.27 12.79
C ARG A 90 -4.54 29.74 11.92
N ASN A 91 -5.38 30.62 12.47
CA ASN A 91 -6.62 31.07 11.80
C ASN A 91 -6.41 32.03 10.62
N ASN A 92 -5.26 32.71 10.53
CA ASN A 92 -5.08 33.86 9.61
C ASN A 92 -3.78 33.82 8.79
N ALA A 93 -3.04 32.70 8.78
CA ALA A 93 -1.84 32.57 7.98
C ALA A 93 -2.18 31.99 6.60
N PRO A 94 -1.67 32.55 5.48
CA PRO A 94 -1.81 31.91 4.18
C PRO A 94 -1.20 30.51 4.26
N ARG A 95 -1.95 29.52 3.80
CA ARG A 95 -1.51 28.13 3.78
C ARG A 95 -0.54 27.93 2.62
N VAL A 96 0.70 28.35 2.84
CA VAL A 96 1.76 28.24 1.83
C VAL A 96 2.51 26.92 2.05
N ASP A 97 2.93 26.28 0.96
CA ASP A 97 3.85 25.15 1.01
C ASP A 97 5.27 25.65 1.34
N THR A 98 5.45 26.09 2.58
CA THR A 98 6.74 26.54 3.14
C THR A 98 6.99 25.87 4.48
N SER A 99 8.26 25.71 4.84
CA SER A 99 8.63 25.24 6.18
C SER A 99 8.32 26.33 7.22
N PRO A 100 7.38 26.12 8.16
CA PRO A 100 6.93 27.16 9.07
C PRO A 100 7.86 27.40 10.26
N GLY A 101 9.05 26.79 10.28
CA GLY A 101 9.87 26.74 11.48
C GLY A 101 9.16 26.05 12.65
N TRP A 102 8.24 25.11 12.35
CA TRP A 102 7.47 24.36 13.36
C TRP A 102 7.34 22.86 13.01
N PRO A 103 7.88 21.95 13.86
CA PRO A 103 8.95 22.26 14.81
C PRO A 103 10.13 22.93 14.05
N PRO A 104 10.98 23.74 14.71
CA PRO A 104 12.14 24.34 14.07
C PRO A 104 12.89 23.29 13.23
N VAL A 105 13.36 23.64 12.03
CA VAL A 105 13.99 22.70 11.07
C VAL A 105 15.15 21.88 11.69
N ALA A 106 15.67 22.33 12.84
CA ALA A 106 16.71 21.69 13.63
C ALA A 106 16.24 20.65 14.67
N THR A 107 14.95 20.54 15.01
CA THR A 107 14.44 19.62 16.04
C THR A 107 13.42 18.62 15.48
N ALA A 108 13.50 17.38 15.97
CA ALA A 108 12.53 16.34 15.64
C ALA A 108 11.15 16.70 16.23
N PRO A 109 10.02 16.40 15.56
CA PRO A 109 8.69 16.52 16.16
C PRO A 109 8.59 15.70 17.45
N VAL A 110 8.01 16.28 18.48
CA VAL A 110 7.79 15.60 19.77
C VAL A 110 6.30 15.42 19.97
N LEU A 111 5.89 14.16 20.14
CA LEU A 111 4.51 13.81 20.44
C LEU A 111 4.20 14.20 21.89
N CYS A 112 3.15 15.02 22.04
CA CYS A 112 2.59 15.39 23.32
C CYS A 112 1.08 15.61 23.17
N ILE A 113 0.31 14.64 23.66
CA ILE A 113 -1.15 14.62 23.54
C ILE A 113 -1.85 15.07 24.82
N THR A 114 -1.14 15.25 25.94
CA THR A 114 -1.63 15.51 27.31
C THR A 114 -2.32 16.87 27.53
N GLN A 115 -2.73 17.52 26.45
CA GLN A 115 -3.42 18.80 26.37
C GLN A 115 -4.95 18.61 26.23
N ARG A 116 -5.78 19.50 26.82
CA ARG A 116 -7.26 19.31 26.85
C ARG A 116 -8.06 20.00 25.74
N ARG A 117 -7.41 20.70 24.80
CA ARG A 117 -8.04 21.41 23.67
C ARG A 117 -8.63 20.41 22.66
N ASN A 118 -7.88 19.39 22.27
CA ASN A 118 -8.28 18.42 21.23
C ASN A 118 -8.21 16.96 21.68
N TRP A 119 -7.61 16.69 22.85
CA TRP A 119 -7.55 15.36 23.43
C TRP A 119 -8.39 15.27 24.70
N GLU A 120 -9.22 14.23 24.78
CA GLU A 120 -10.01 13.93 25.96
C GLU A 120 -9.37 12.81 26.79
N PHE A 121 -8.94 13.19 27.99
CA PHE A 121 -8.42 12.30 29.02
C PHE A 121 -9.54 11.91 29.97
N GLY A 122 -10.31 10.90 29.58
CA GLY A 122 -11.36 10.36 30.41
C GLY A 122 -10.80 9.49 31.54
N LEU A 123 -10.47 10.08 32.69
CA LEU A 123 -10.90 9.36 33.90
C LEU A 123 -12.42 9.30 33.79
N ARG A 124 -13.02 8.10 33.81
CA ARG A 124 -14.47 7.82 33.79
C ARG A 124 -15.24 8.48 34.96
N SER A 125 -15.03 9.77 35.21
CA SER A 125 -15.83 10.57 36.12
C SER A 125 -16.93 11.21 35.29
N LYS A 126 -18.11 10.60 35.32
CA LYS A 126 -19.37 11.18 34.81
C LYS A 126 -19.75 12.51 35.51
N ASP A 127 -18.94 13.02 36.45
CA ASP A 127 -19.38 14.02 37.42
C ASP A 127 -18.78 15.42 37.27
N LYS A 128 -18.00 15.74 36.23
CA LYS A 128 -17.54 17.14 36.02
C LYS A 128 -17.51 17.58 34.54
N PRO A 129 -18.66 17.99 33.97
CA PRO A 129 -18.72 18.53 32.61
C PRO A 129 -18.12 19.93 32.47
N ASN A 130 -17.94 20.67 33.58
CA ASN A 130 -17.68 22.11 33.55
C ASN A 130 -16.46 22.55 34.38
N GLY A 131 -15.45 21.69 34.53
CA GLY A 131 -14.15 22.15 35.01
C GLY A 131 -13.48 22.92 33.88
N SER A 132 -13.35 24.24 34.04
CA SER A 132 -12.63 25.15 33.15
C SER A 132 -11.48 24.45 32.42
N ALA A 133 -11.44 24.54 31.09
CA ALA A 133 -10.32 24.10 30.27
C ALA A 133 -9.01 24.46 30.99
N GLY A 134 -8.37 23.46 31.59
CA GLY A 134 -7.21 23.69 32.45
C GLY A 134 -6.15 24.37 31.59
N GLN A 135 -5.73 25.56 32.01
CA GLN A 135 -4.64 26.31 31.39
C GLN A 135 -3.28 25.58 31.51
N ASP A 136 -3.26 24.44 32.22
CA ASP A 136 -2.10 23.58 32.37
C ASP A 136 -1.92 22.73 31.11
N ASN A 137 -1.20 23.27 30.13
CA ASN A 137 -0.73 22.53 28.95
C ASN A 137 0.73 22.11 29.18
N PRO A 138 1.00 20.89 29.69
CA PRO A 138 2.38 20.40 29.84
C PRO A 138 3.10 20.26 28.49
N CYS A 139 2.36 20.27 27.37
CA CYS A 139 2.92 20.26 26.02
C CYS A 139 3.31 21.65 25.50
N LYS A 140 3.12 22.73 26.28
CA LYS A 140 3.41 24.09 25.83
C LYS A 140 4.87 24.33 25.45
N SER A 141 5.81 23.61 26.06
CA SER A 141 7.22 23.71 25.73
C SER A 141 7.96 22.40 25.99
N ASP A 142 8.97 22.13 25.17
CA ASP A 142 9.83 20.94 25.27
C ASP A 142 10.55 20.82 26.62
N ASN A 143 10.81 21.96 27.30
CA ASN A 143 11.46 22.06 28.60
C ASN A 143 10.53 22.68 29.66
N PHE A 144 9.36 22.08 29.85
CA PHE A 144 8.43 22.50 30.88
C PHE A 144 8.86 21.93 32.25
N THR A 145 9.02 22.82 33.23
CA THR A 145 9.28 22.46 34.63
C THR A 145 8.23 23.11 35.50
N ILE A 146 7.55 22.32 36.33
CA ILE A 146 6.63 22.87 37.32
C ILE A 146 7.48 23.47 38.45
N PRO A 147 7.31 24.76 38.80
CA PRO A 147 8.08 25.38 39.88
C PRO A 147 7.83 24.65 41.20
N ASN A 148 8.89 24.39 41.96
CA ASN A 148 8.77 23.84 43.30
C ASN A 148 7.95 24.80 44.17
N ILE A 149 6.80 24.33 44.67
CA ILE A 149 5.99 25.08 45.63
C ILE A 149 6.56 24.79 47.03
N PRO A 150 7.26 25.75 47.67
CA PRO A 150 7.89 25.51 48.95
C PRO A 150 6.86 25.16 50.02
N ASP A 151 7.22 24.21 50.88
CA ASP A 151 6.42 23.88 52.05
C ASP A 151 6.34 25.12 52.95
N VAL A 152 5.13 25.62 53.19
CA VAL A 152 4.93 26.77 54.11
C VAL A 152 4.95 26.22 55.54
N PRO A 153 5.98 26.50 56.36
CA PRO A 153 5.99 26.07 57.74
C PRO A 153 4.85 26.76 58.49
N VAL A 154 4.06 25.99 59.24
CA VAL A 154 3.00 26.54 60.10
C VAL A 154 3.67 27.22 61.29
N LEU A 155 4.02 28.50 61.15
CA LEU A 155 4.68 29.29 62.20
C LEU A 155 3.77 29.61 63.39
N ALA A 156 2.44 29.40 63.26
CA ALA A 156 1.48 29.51 64.35
C ALA A 156 0.21 28.68 64.07
N PRO A 157 -0.08 27.60 64.82
CA PRO A 157 -1.25 26.73 64.59
C PRO A 157 -2.60 27.38 64.93
N PHE A 158 -2.61 28.57 65.52
CA PHE A 158 -3.83 29.28 65.93
C PHE A 158 -4.34 30.30 64.89
N ASN A 159 -3.62 30.51 63.78
CA ASN A 159 -4.03 31.44 62.73
C ASN A 159 -4.79 30.71 61.61
N PRO A 160 -6.11 30.91 61.46
CA PRO A 160 -6.94 30.19 60.48
C PRO A 160 -6.49 30.40 59.03
N ILE A 161 -5.85 31.52 58.72
CA ILE A 161 -5.32 31.82 57.38
C ILE A 161 -4.16 30.86 57.03
N ASN A 162 -3.26 30.58 57.97
CA ASN A 162 -2.12 29.67 57.74
C ASN A 162 -2.54 28.20 57.56
N ALA A 163 -3.62 27.77 58.23
CA ALA A 163 -4.20 26.44 58.06
C ALA A 163 -4.91 26.28 56.71
N ILE A 164 -5.54 27.34 56.19
CA ILE A 164 -6.18 27.37 54.86
C ILE A 164 -5.11 27.37 53.76
N PHE A 165 -4.07 28.20 53.88
CA PHE A 165 -2.98 28.26 52.90
C PHE A 165 -2.19 26.95 52.82
N SER A 166 -1.84 26.32 53.95
CA SER A 166 -1.14 25.02 53.93
C SER A 166 -1.98 23.88 53.36
N LYS A 167 -3.31 23.89 53.58
CA LYS A 167 -4.23 22.95 52.91
C LYS A 167 -4.35 23.21 51.40
N PHE A 168 -4.37 24.48 50.99
CA PHE A 168 -4.36 24.85 49.58
C PHE A 168 -3.05 24.45 48.87
N VAL A 169 -1.91 24.69 49.51
CA VAL A 169 -0.59 24.27 49.01
C VAL A 169 -0.51 22.75 48.88
N LYS A 170 -0.93 21.99 49.90
CA LYS A 170 -0.99 20.51 49.83
C LYS A 170 -1.97 20.00 48.77
N ALA A 171 -3.15 20.60 48.64
CA ALA A 171 -4.11 20.24 47.60
C ALA A 171 -3.58 20.53 46.19
N THR A 172 -2.79 21.60 46.04
CA THR A 172 -2.14 21.98 44.78
C THR A 172 -0.97 21.05 44.46
N GLN A 173 -0.10 20.76 45.43
CA GLN A 173 0.98 19.77 45.32
C GLN A 173 0.43 18.38 44.96
N ASN A 174 -0.68 17.95 45.57
CA ASN A 174 -1.32 16.67 45.25
C ASN A 174 -1.89 16.64 43.82
N ARG A 175 -2.53 17.72 43.35
CA ARG A 175 -3.01 17.82 41.96
C ARG A 175 -1.86 17.82 40.94
N ILE A 176 -0.76 18.47 41.28
CA ILE A 176 0.48 18.46 40.48
C ILE A 176 1.08 17.06 40.44
N ALA A 177 1.12 16.36 41.57
CA ALA A 177 1.61 14.98 41.66
C ALA A 177 0.75 14.02 40.83
N GLU A 178 -0.58 14.09 40.98
CA GLU A 178 -1.55 13.30 40.22
C GLU A 178 -1.44 13.58 38.71
N SER A 179 -1.21 14.83 38.31
CA SER A 179 -1.02 15.18 36.90
C SER A 179 0.35 14.74 36.37
N CYS A 180 1.41 14.88 37.16
CA CYS A 180 2.76 14.49 36.74
C CYS A 180 2.88 12.96 36.56
N GLN A 181 2.37 12.18 37.52
CA GLN A 181 2.45 10.71 37.47
C GLN A 181 1.34 10.06 36.63
N GLY A 182 0.14 10.66 36.59
CA GLY A 182 -1.00 10.14 35.84
C GLY A 182 -0.88 10.29 34.32
N TYR A 183 -0.10 11.27 33.83
CA TYR A 183 0.11 11.52 32.40
C TYR A 183 1.49 11.08 31.89
N ALA A 184 2.41 10.67 32.75
CA ALA A 184 3.81 10.37 32.41
C ALA A 184 3.96 9.35 31.28
N GLY A 185 3.18 8.27 31.28
CA GLY A 185 3.27 7.21 30.26
C GLY A 185 2.34 7.37 29.07
N VAL A 186 1.38 8.28 29.10
CA VAL A 186 0.27 8.32 28.11
C VAL A 186 0.76 8.69 26.70
N ASN A 187 1.72 9.62 26.62
CA ASN A 187 2.36 9.98 25.35
C ASN A 187 3.11 8.79 24.74
N TRP A 188 3.87 8.05 25.57
CA TRP A 188 4.53 6.82 25.13
C TRP A 188 3.52 5.78 24.66
N TYR A 189 2.44 5.58 25.42
CA TYR A 189 1.43 4.58 25.09
C TYR A 189 0.74 4.85 23.75
N TYR A 190 0.35 6.10 23.48
CA TYR A 190 -0.21 6.48 22.18
C TYR A 190 0.81 6.26 21.05
N ALA A 191 2.06 6.71 21.24
CA ALA A 191 3.14 6.50 20.27
C ALA A 191 3.37 5.00 19.99
N ALA A 192 3.48 4.19 21.04
CA ALA A 192 3.67 2.73 20.97
C ALA A 192 2.49 2.05 20.28
N SER A 193 1.27 2.49 20.55
CA SER A 193 0.05 1.93 19.95
C SER A 193 0.01 2.18 18.44
N ILE A 194 0.22 3.42 17.98
CA ILE A 194 0.22 3.72 16.54
C ILE A 194 1.40 3.06 15.81
N TYR A 195 2.55 2.93 16.48
CA TYR A 195 3.74 2.23 15.97
C TYR A 195 3.50 0.73 15.81
N ALA A 196 2.95 0.09 16.85
CA ALA A 196 2.64 -1.34 16.82
C ALA A 196 1.54 -1.66 15.79
N ALA A 197 0.54 -0.78 15.66
CA ALA A 197 -0.51 -0.91 14.66
C ALA A 197 0.09 -0.90 13.24
N TYR A 198 0.99 0.05 12.97
CA TYR A 198 1.72 0.11 11.70
C TYR A 198 2.48 -1.20 11.43
N LEU A 199 3.31 -1.67 12.36
CA LEU A 199 4.12 -2.87 12.17
C LEU A 199 3.28 -4.13 11.92
N LYS A 200 2.20 -4.33 12.68
CA LYS A 200 1.29 -5.47 12.48
C LYS A 200 0.58 -5.40 11.13
N ASP A 201 0.20 -4.19 10.69
CA ASP A 201 -0.43 -4.02 9.38
C ASP A 201 0.54 -4.31 8.23
N GLN A 202 1.77 -3.78 8.33
CA GLN A 202 2.86 -4.06 7.40
C GLN A 202 3.13 -5.56 7.31
N GLN A 203 3.30 -6.23 8.45
CA GLN A 203 3.54 -7.67 8.52
C GLN A 203 2.53 -8.44 7.68
N SER A 204 1.24 -8.24 7.95
CA SER A 204 0.16 -8.96 7.29
C SER A 204 0.08 -8.68 5.78
N ARG A 205 0.30 -7.43 5.35
CA ARG A 205 0.29 -7.07 3.91
C ARG A 205 1.53 -7.56 3.16
N LYS A 206 2.70 -7.56 3.79
CA LYS A 206 3.94 -8.12 3.22
C LYS A 206 3.81 -9.63 3.02
N GLU A 207 3.28 -10.36 4.01
CA GLU A 207 3.02 -11.80 3.86
C GLU A 207 2.02 -12.10 2.73
N LEU A 208 0.99 -11.27 2.56
CA LEU A 208 0.08 -11.39 1.41
C LEU A 208 0.82 -11.22 0.07
N ILE A 209 1.67 -10.18 -0.05
CA ILE A 209 2.48 -9.96 -1.25
C ILE A 209 3.41 -11.15 -1.52
N ARG A 210 4.10 -11.66 -0.49
CA ARG A 210 4.99 -12.83 -0.58
C ARG A 210 4.25 -14.09 -1.04
N ALA A 211 3.06 -14.35 -0.51
CA ALA A 211 2.23 -15.48 -0.90
C ALA A 211 1.78 -15.38 -2.37
N LEU A 212 1.34 -14.19 -2.81
CA LEU A 212 0.95 -13.95 -4.19
C LEU A 212 2.14 -14.03 -5.17
N ALA A 213 3.29 -13.49 -4.78
CA ALA A 213 4.53 -13.57 -5.56
C ALA A 213 5.00 -15.03 -5.69
N SER A 214 4.88 -15.80 -4.61
CA SER A 214 5.18 -17.24 -4.62
C SER A 214 4.22 -18.02 -5.53
N ASN A 215 2.93 -17.67 -5.56
CA ASN A 215 2.00 -18.25 -6.53
C ASN A 215 2.41 -17.95 -7.99
N LEU A 216 2.86 -16.72 -8.28
CA LEU A 216 3.38 -16.34 -9.59
C LEU A 216 4.67 -17.07 -9.98
N ALA A 217 5.45 -17.54 -9.01
CA ALA A 217 6.67 -18.31 -9.24
C ALA A 217 6.43 -19.84 -9.37
N ARG A 218 5.19 -20.30 -9.22
CA ARG A 218 4.85 -21.73 -9.40
C ARG A 218 4.98 -22.15 -10.85
N LYS A 219 5.10 -23.46 -11.04
CA LYS A 219 4.99 -24.09 -12.36
C LYS A 219 3.65 -23.74 -13.01
N PRO A 220 3.57 -23.62 -14.34
CA PRO A 220 2.33 -23.29 -15.04
C PRO A 220 1.12 -24.16 -14.64
N SER A 221 1.35 -25.45 -14.34
CA SER A 221 0.30 -26.38 -13.89
C SER A 221 -0.27 -26.07 -12.51
N GLU A 222 0.52 -25.46 -11.64
CA GLU A 222 0.22 -25.18 -10.23
C GLU A 222 -0.10 -23.70 -9.96
N MET A 223 0.21 -22.83 -10.92
CA MET A 223 -0.09 -21.40 -10.85
C MET A 223 -1.60 -21.19 -10.90
N LEU A 224 -2.13 -20.55 -9.85
CA LEU A 224 -3.57 -20.31 -9.70
C LEU A 224 -3.93 -18.89 -10.10
N ASP A 225 -5.11 -18.70 -10.69
CA ASP A 225 -5.75 -17.39 -10.81
C ASP A 225 -6.44 -16.99 -9.49
N LEU A 226 -6.95 -15.76 -9.40
CA LEU A 226 -7.64 -15.24 -8.22
C LEU A 226 -8.92 -16.01 -7.85
N ASP A 227 -9.52 -16.74 -8.81
CA ASP A 227 -10.66 -17.62 -8.56
C ASP A 227 -10.23 -18.98 -7.99
N GLY A 228 -8.92 -19.21 -7.87
CA GLY A 228 -8.32 -20.42 -7.32
C GLY A 228 -8.21 -21.54 -8.35
N ASP A 229 -8.45 -21.25 -9.63
CA ASP A 229 -8.37 -22.21 -10.73
C ASP A 229 -6.98 -22.20 -11.38
N SER A 230 -6.58 -23.33 -11.96
CA SER A 230 -5.29 -23.43 -12.67
C SER A 230 -5.31 -22.56 -13.93
N ILE A 231 -4.31 -21.68 -14.05
CA ILE A 231 -4.15 -20.82 -15.22
C ILE A 231 -3.89 -21.67 -16.47
N LEU A 232 -3.11 -22.75 -16.35
CA LEU A 232 -2.87 -23.69 -17.45
C LEU A 232 -4.17 -24.27 -17.98
N VAL A 233 -5.04 -24.77 -17.11
CA VAL A 233 -6.33 -25.35 -17.52
C VAL A 233 -7.21 -24.32 -18.21
N GLY A 234 -7.23 -23.07 -17.72
CA GLY A 234 -7.97 -21.98 -18.35
C GLY A 234 -7.43 -21.63 -19.75
N ALA A 235 -6.11 -21.57 -19.90
CA ALA A 235 -5.46 -21.31 -21.18
C ALA A 235 -5.68 -22.46 -22.17
N GLN A 236 -5.61 -23.73 -21.72
CA GLN A 236 -5.94 -24.91 -22.53
C GLN A 236 -7.38 -24.89 -23.03
N LYS A 237 -8.33 -24.55 -22.15
CA LYS A 237 -9.74 -24.41 -22.54
C LYS A 237 -9.93 -23.29 -23.55
N THR A 238 -9.21 -22.17 -23.39
CA THR A 238 -9.26 -21.04 -24.33
C THR A 238 -8.69 -21.44 -25.68
N PHE A 239 -7.55 -22.12 -25.71
CA PHE A 239 -6.93 -22.65 -26.91
C PHE A 239 -7.87 -23.59 -27.67
N ILE A 240 -8.34 -24.66 -27.03
CA ILE A 240 -9.18 -25.70 -27.65
C ILE A 240 -10.48 -25.12 -28.21
N LYS A 241 -11.12 -24.19 -27.48
CA LYS A 241 -12.38 -23.56 -27.92
C LYS A 241 -12.23 -22.68 -29.15
N ASN A 242 -11.02 -22.18 -29.43
CA ASN A 242 -10.74 -21.32 -30.59
C ASN A 242 -10.09 -22.08 -31.75
N LEU A 243 -9.86 -23.39 -31.62
CA LEU A 243 -9.42 -24.22 -32.73
C LEU A 243 -10.59 -24.56 -33.66
N THR A 244 -10.30 -24.55 -34.95
CA THR A 244 -11.18 -25.10 -35.98
C THR A 244 -11.27 -26.62 -35.87
N TYR A 245 -12.34 -27.18 -36.45
CA TYR A 245 -12.55 -28.63 -36.43
C TYR A 245 -11.33 -29.41 -36.95
N PRO A 246 -10.69 -29.11 -38.10
CA PRO A 246 -9.52 -29.85 -38.58
C PRO A 246 -8.35 -29.86 -37.59
N ASN A 247 -8.12 -28.75 -36.89
CA ASN A 247 -7.07 -28.64 -35.88
C ASN A 247 -7.39 -29.38 -34.58
N ASN A 248 -8.67 -29.63 -34.27
CA ASN A 248 -9.12 -30.19 -32.98
C ASN A 248 -9.59 -31.66 -33.07
N SER A 249 -9.91 -32.16 -34.26
CA SER A 249 -10.74 -33.37 -34.43
C SER A 249 -9.99 -34.68 -34.71
N ASP A 250 -8.65 -34.69 -34.83
CA ASP A 250 -7.92 -35.96 -34.97
C ASP A 250 -7.69 -36.62 -33.60
N PRO A 251 -8.43 -37.68 -33.23
CA PRO A 251 -8.32 -38.30 -31.91
C PRO A 251 -6.98 -39.03 -31.74
N ARG A 252 -6.26 -39.29 -32.84
CA ARG A 252 -4.93 -39.92 -32.83
C ARG A 252 -3.80 -38.93 -32.58
N ASN A 253 -4.04 -37.64 -32.85
CA ASN A 253 -3.07 -36.56 -32.70
C ASN A 253 -3.74 -35.35 -32.05
N PRO A 254 -4.10 -35.43 -30.75
CA PRO A 254 -4.75 -34.33 -30.07
C PRO A 254 -3.84 -33.08 -30.05
N PRO A 255 -4.41 -31.87 -30.06
CA PRO A 255 -3.66 -30.63 -29.94
C PRO A 255 -2.77 -30.65 -28.69
N GLN A 256 -1.48 -30.39 -28.87
CA GLN A 256 -0.54 -30.26 -27.76
C GLN A 256 -0.36 -28.78 -27.46
N ILE A 257 -0.38 -28.42 -26.18
CA ILE A 257 -0.17 -27.05 -25.72
C ILE A 257 0.75 -27.06 -24.50
N GLU A 258 1.73 -26.18 -24.55
CA GLU A 258 2.73 -25.94 -23.54
C GLU A 258 2.71 -24.46 -23.15
N ILE A 259 2.90 -24.18 -21.86
CA ILE A 259 2.92 -22.82 -21.33
C ILE A 259 4.24 -22.60 -20.62
N TYR A 260 4.84 -21.45 -20.86
CA TYR A 260 6.03 -20.96 -20.19
C TYR A 260 5.65 -19.80 -19.28
N ASN A 261 6.08 -19.86 -18.02
CA ASN A 261 5.93 -18.78 -17.05
C ASN A 261 7.31 -18.17 -16.78
N SER A 262 7.50 -16.88 -17.10
CA SER A 262 8.80 -16.23 -16.94
C SER A 262 9.28 -16.07 -15.49
N LEU A 263 8.39 -16.25 -14.53
CA LEU A 263 8.68 -16.17 -13.09
C LEU A 263 8.84 -17.55 -12.46
N GLU A 264 8.68 -18.64 -13.21
CA GLU A 264 8.77 -20.00 -12.69
C GLU A 264 10.11 -20.24 -11.97
N GLY A 265 10.04 -20.71 -10.72
CA GLY A 265 11.20 -21.00 -9.90
C GLY A 265 12.03 -19.79 -9.47
N LEU A 266 11.59 -18.57 -9.80
CA LEU A 266 12.26 -17.34 -9.40
C LEU A 266 11.92 -16.99 -7.95
N ASP A 267 12.93 -16.78 -7.13
CA ASP A 267 12.75 -16.21 -5.79
C ASP A 267 12.10 -14.82 -5.90
N SER A 268 10.99 -14.62 -5.19
CA SER A 268 10.26 -13.35 -5.16
C SER A 268 11.14 -12.15 -4.82
N THR A 269 12.15 -12.34 -3.96
CA THR A 269 13.04 -11.25 -3.53
C THR A 269 13.90 -10.68 -4.66
N LYS A 270 14.11 -11.43 -5.75
CA LYS A 270 14.90 -10.96 -6.90
C LYS A 270 14.16 -9.93 -7.75
N TRP A 271 12.83 -10.03 -7.81
CA TRP A 271 12.01 -9.18 -8.67
C TRP A 271 11.04 -8.26 -7.92
N LEU A 272 10.71 -8.59 -6.66
CA LEU A 272 10.03 -7.74 -5.69
C LEU A 272 10.92 -7.63 -4.45
N ASN A 273 11.70 -6.56 -4.37
CA ASN A 273 12.55 -6.29 -3.23
C ASN A 273 11.78 -5.50 -2.16
N GLU A 274 11.94 -5.84 -0.89
CA GLU A 274 11.36 -5.07 0.22
C GLU A 274 12.17 -3.80 0.48
N MET A 275 11.49 -2.65 0.55
CA MET A 275 12.11 -1.37 0.93
C MET A 275 12.19 -1.28 2.46
N ASP A 276 13.13 -2.02 3.04
CA ASP A 276 13.37 -2.03 4.48
C ASP A 276 13.99 -0.71 4.94
N VAL A 277 13.32 -0.03 5.87
CA VAL A 277 13.70 1.29 6.39
C VAL A 277 13.76 1.30 7.90
N TYR A 278 14.39 2.31 8.47
CA TYR A 278 14.37 2.55 9.91
C TYR A 278 13.91 3.95 10.25
N PHE A 279 12.96 4.02 11.19
CA PHE A 279 12.52 5.27 11.77
C PHE A 279 12.19 5.07 13.25
N THR A 280 12.20 6.18 13.99
CA THR A 280 11.82 6.29 15.40
C THR A 280 10.87 7.47 15.58
N MET A 281 10.09 7.43 16.65
CA MET A 281 9.27 8.56 17.09
C MET A 281 9.77 9.06 18.43
N PHE A 282 9.62 10.35 18.67
CA PHE A 282 9.95 11.00 19.94
C PHE A 282 8.68 11.39 20.67
N TYR A 283 8.65 11.12 21.96
CA TYR A 283 7.54 11.49 22.83
C TYR A 283 8.06 12.30 24.01
N GLN A 284 7.18 13.13 24.56
CA GLN A 284 7.44 13.89 25.77
C GLN A 284 6.99 13.08 26.98
N GLU A 285 7.93 12.78 27.88
CA GLU A 285 7.66 12.14 29.16
C GLU A 285 7.64 13.19 30.26
N LEU A 286 6.68 13.08 31.18
CA LEU A 286 6.69 13.83 32.44
C LEU A 286 7.41 12.99 33.49
N THR A 287 8.47 13.52 34.08
CA THR A 287 9.33 12.83 35.05
C THR A 287 9.46 13.64 36.34
N GLY A 288 9.74 12.97 37.46
CA GLY A 288 9.90 13.59 38.77
C GLY A 288 8.73 13.32 39.72
N ASP A 289 8.65 14.10 40.79
CA ASP A 289 7.67 13.94 41.88
C ASP A 289 6.75 15.16 42.02
N SER A 290 5.94 15.17 43.08
CA SER A 290 5.06 16.30 43.43
C SER A 290 5.74 17.66 43.56
N LYS A 291 7.08 17.70 43.67
CA LYS A 291 7.88 18.90 43.91
C LYS A 291 8.77 19.28 42.72
N ASN A 292 9.18 18.33 41.88
CA ASN A 292 10.11 18.51 40.76
C ASN A 292 9.62 17.84 39.47
N CYS A 293 8.40 18.14 39.02
CA CYS A 293 7.90 17.63 37.74
C CYS A 293 8.58 18.36 36.57
N SER A 294 9.20 17.61 35.65
CA SER A 294 9.90 18.13 34.47
C SER A 294 9.67 17.26 33.25
N THR A 295 9.79 17.85 32.06
CA THR A 295 9.62 17.13 30.80
C THR A 295 10.94 16.64 30.24
N VAL A 296 10.96 15.41 29.73
CA VAL A 296 12.11 14.82 29.05
C VAL A 296 11.65 14.26 27.72
N ILE A 297 12.42 14.50 26.66
CA ILE A 297 12.15 13.93 25.34
C ILE A 297 12.87 12.59 25.24
N ASN A 298 12.10 11.53 24.98
CA ASN A 298 12.63 10.19 24.82
C ASN A 298 12.21 9.61 23.46
N PRO A 299 13.09 8.84 22.80
CA PRO A 299 12.69 8.06 21.64
C PRO A 299 11.80 6.89 22.09
N ILE A 300 10.91 6.43 21.22
CA ILE A 300 9.89 5.42 21.52
C ILE A 300 10.45 4.07 22.01
N TYR A 301 11.66 3.71 21.54
CA TYR A 301 12.36 2.50 21.99
C TYR A 301 12.89 2.61 23.42
N LYS A 302 13.03 3.83 23.96
CA LYS A 302 13.35 4.06 25.37
C LYS A 302 12.06 3.99 26.16
N LEU A 303 11.95 2.93 26.96
CA LEU A 303 10.80 2.68 27.81
C LEU A 303 10.62 3.82 28.83
N PRO A 304 9.37 4.14 29.19
CA PRO A 304 9.09 5.14 30.21
C PRO A 304 9.54 4.64 31.59
N ASP A 305 9.66 5.57 32.55
CA ASP A 305 10.04 5.28 33.93
C ASP A 305 9.14 4.17 34.53
N PRO A 306 9.65 3.24 35.36
CA PRO A 306 8.83 2.22 36.03
C PRO A 306 7.56 2.74 36.71
N ALA A 307 7.59 3.95 37.28
CA ALA A 307 6.41 4.59 37.86
C ALA A 307 5.35 4.94 36.80
N ALA A 308 5.79 5.40 35.62
CA ALA A 308 4.93 5.66 34.47
C ALA A 308 4.39 4.37 33.83
N VAL A 309 5.16 3.28 33.84
CA VAL A 309 4.67 1.95 33.42
C VAL A 309 3.55 1.46 34.35
N GLN A 310 3.67 1.71 35.65
CA GLN A 310 2.64 1.33 36.61
C GLN A 310 1.35 2.14 36.42
N SER A 311 1.46 3.46 36.23
CA SER A 311 0.29 4.30 35.94
C SER A 311 -0.37 3.94 34.61
N LEU A 312 0.40 3.47 33.62
CA LEU A 312 -0.16 2.95 32.37
C LEU A 312 -1.02 1.70 32.54
N LYS A 313 -0.62 0.75 33.39
CA LYS A 313 -1.44 -0.44 33.66
C LYS A 313 -2.78 -0.07 34.30
N GLU A 314 -2.75 0.91 35.20
CA GLU A 314 -3.96 1.44 35.83
C GLU A 314 -4.83 2.19 34.81
N PHE A 315 -4.20 2.99 33.95
CA PHE A 315 -4.85 3.76 32.90
C PHE A 315 -5.55 2.88 31.85
N THR A 316 -4.90 1.80 31.39
CA THR A 316 -5.44 0.89 30.36
C THR A 316 -6.45 -0.11 30.93
N GLY A 317 -6.59 -0.20 32.25
CA GLY A 317 -7.39 -1.24 32.90
C GLY A 317 -6.85 -2.66 32.68
N ASP A 318 -5.62 -2.79 32.20
CA ASP A 318 -4.94 -4.06 31.94
C ASP A 318 -4.40 -4.65 33.25
N GLN A 319 -5.25 -5.42 33.94
CA GLN A 319 -4.90 -6.02 35.24
C GLN A 319 -3.74 -7.04 35.14
N THR A 320 -3.48 -7.62 33.97
CA THR A 320 -2.38 -8.58 33.75
C THR A 320 -1.10 -7.88 33.25
N GLY A 321 -1.24 -6.70 32.64
CA GLY A 321 -0.17 -5.92 32.03
C GLY A 321 0.37 -6.53 30.74
N GLU A 322 -0.32 -7.50 30.14
CA GLU A 322 0.14 -8.21 28.94
C GLU A 322 0.12 -7.32 27.70
N SER A 323 -0.90 -6.47 27.54
CA SER A 323 -1.00 -5.57 26.39
C SER A 323 0.10 -4.51 26.42
N VAL A 324 0.40 -3.99 27.61
CA VAL A 324 1.51 -3.05 27.82
C VAL A 324 2.85 -3.73 27.55
N LYS A 325 3.06 -4.96 28.05
CA LYS A 325 4.28 -5.75 27.76
C LYS A 325 4.47 -6.03 26.28
N GLU A 326 3.40 -6.36 25.55
CA GLU A 326 3.46 -6.58 24.11
C GLU A 326 3.89 -5.31 23.37
N LEU A 327 3.31 -4.16 23.72
CA LEU A 327 3.71 -2.86 23.17
C LEU A 327 5.16 -2.51 23.48
N LEU A 328 5.63 -2.76 24.71
CA LEU A 328 7.02 -2.57 25.11
C LEU A 328 7.96 -3.42 24.26
N ASN A 329 7.60 -4.69 24.02
CA ASN A 329 8.38 -5.58 23.18
C ASN A 329 8.42 -5.08 21.72
N ILE A 330 7.29 -4.72 21.13
CA ILE A 330 7.21 -4.23 19.75
C ILE A 330 8.00 -2.92 19.57
N ALA A 331 7.84 -1.97 20.48
CA ALA A 331 8.57 -0.70 20.45
C ALA A 331 10.09 -0.90 20.62
N GLY A 332 10.51 -1.87 21.43
CA GLY A 332 11.92 -2.24 21.60
C GLY A 332 12.53 -3.04 20.45
N MET A 333 11.71 -3.74 19.66
CA MET A 333 12.16 -4.61 18.57
C MET A 333 12.61 -3.85 17.32
N GLY A 334 12.09 -2.64 17.06
CA GLY A 334 12.27 -1.93 15.78
C GLY A 334 13.71 -1.80 15.25
N LYS A 335 14.73 -1.79 16.13
CA LYS A 335 16.14 -1.70 15.75
C LYS A 335 16.83 -3.06 15.54
N TYR A 336 16.30 -4.14 16.10
CA TYR A 336 17.00 -5.42 16.26
C TYR A 336 16.40 -6.57 15.43
N VAL A 337 15.47 -6.26 14.52
CA VAL A 337 14.85 -7.25 13.65
C VAL A 337 15.79 -7.61 12.49
N LYS A 338 15.98 -8.92 12.25
CA LYS A 338 16.85 -9.44 11.18
C LYS A 338 16.24 -9.19 9.79
N PRO A 339 17.07 -9.11 8.72
CA PRO A 339 16.59 -9.07 7.35
C PRO A 339 15.62 -10.23 7.02
N GLY A 340 14.57 -9.92 6.27
CA GLY A 340 13.54 -10.88 5.84
C GLY A 340 12.44 -11.15 6.87
N ASP A 341 12.59 -10.73 8.12
CA ASP A 341 11.53 -10.85 9.12
C ASP A 341 10.33 -9.96 8.77
N SER A 342 9.14 -10.52 8.90
CA SER A 342 7.88 -9.87 8.59
C SER A 342 7.63 -8.62 9.46
N PHE A 343 8.25 -8.51 10.64
CA PHE A 343 8.19 -7.32 11.51
C PHE A 343 9.21 -6.23 11.17
N ARG A 344 10.11 -6.46 10.20
CA ARG A 344 11.04 -5.42 9.75
C ARG A 344 10.26 -4.25 9.16
N MET A 345 10.63 -3.03 9.58
CA MET A 345 10.02 -1.80 9.09
C MET A 345 10.23 -1.66 7.59
N SER A 346 9.15 -1.43 6.86
CA SER A 346 9.17 -1.30 5.41
C SER A 346 8.13 -0.28 4.98
N ILE A 347 8.40 0.42 3.88
CA ILE A 347 7.44 1.31 3.20
C ILE A 347 6.83 0.67 1.94
N GLY A 348 7.05 -0.63 1.75
CA GLY A 348 6.51 -1.42 0.63
C GLY A 348 7.57 -2.25 -0.08
N VAL A 349 7.21 -2.71 -1.27
CA VAL A 349 8.09 -3.41 -2.20
C VAL A 349 8.37 -2.57 -3.44
N GLU A 350 9.56 -2.72 -3.98
CA GLU A 350 9.99 -2.14 -5.24
C GLU A 350 10.21 -3.26 -6.27
N LYS A 351 9.69 -3.05 -7.50
CA LYS A 351 9.84 -4.03 -8.58
C LYS A 351 11.15 -3.82 -9.33
N ASN A 352 11.98 -4.86 -9.40
CA ASN A 352 13.17 -4.88 -10.25
C ASN A 352 12.75 -4.83 -11.73
N PRO A 353 13.16 -3.81 -12.50
CA PRO A 353 12.72 -3.67 -13.88
C PRO A 353 13.34 -4.71 -14.83
N TRP A 354 14.47 -5.33 -14.45
CA TRP A 354 15.18 -6.30 -15.28
C TRP A 354 14.55 -7.69 -15.28
N TYR A 355 13.60 -7.95 -14.38
CA TYR A 355 12.77 -9.15 -14.37
C TYR A 355 11.38 -8.85 -14.92
N LEU A 356 11.07 -9.39 -16.10
CA LEU A 356 9.76 -9.19 -16.72
C LEU A 356 8.81 -10.34 -16.40
N ALA A 357 7.58 -10.00 -16.02
CA ALA A 357 6.48 -10.96 -15.97
C ALA A 357 5.91 -11.10 -17.38
N TYR A 358 5.91 -12.32 -17.91
CA TYR A 358 5.29 -12.66 -19.19
C TYR A 358 4.98 -14.16 -19.24
N VAL A 359 4.11 -14.52 -20.18
CA VAL A 359 3.74 -15.91 -20.45
C VAL A 359 4.02 -16.21 -21.92
N GLY A 360 4.64 -17.36 -22.17
CA GLY A 360 4.75 -17.94 -23.50
C GLY A 360 3.75 -19.08 -23.67
N VAL A 361 3.15 -19.22 -24.84
CA VAL A 361 2.34 -20.39 -25.19
C VAL A 361 2.87 -20.96 -26.50
N LYS A 362 3.05 -22.27 -26.52
CA LYS A 362 3.46 -23.03 -27.69
C LYS A 362 2.44 -24.12 -27.93
N ALA A 363 1.99 -24.30 -29.17
CA ALA A 363 1.07 -25.38 -29.49
C ALA A 363 1.43 -26.07 -30.79
N LYS A 364 1.09 -27.35 -30.86
CA LYS A 364 1.24 -28.20 -32.04
C LYS A 364 -0.07 -28.85 -32.43
N THR A 365 -0.38 -28.82 -33.73
CA THR A 365 -1.51 -29.54 -34.31
C THR A 365 -1.09 -30.29 -35.57
N LYS A 366 -1.87 -31.32 -35.92
CA LYS A 366 -1.64 -32.18 -37.09
C LYS A 366 -2.93 -32.31 -37.92
N PRO A 367 -3.45 -31.21 -38.50
CA PRO A 367 -4.70 -31.26 -39.25
C PRO A 367 -4.55 -32.08 -40.53
N ARG A 368 -5.61 -32.83 -40.88
CA ARG A 368 -5.66 -33.63 -42.10
C ARG A 368 -6.48 -32.91 -43.17
N GLN A 369 -5.86 -32.71 -44.33
CA GLN A 369 -6.47 -31.97 -45.44
C GLN A 369 -7.38 -32.88 -46.29
N LEU A 370 -8.49 -32.33 -46.76
CA LEU A 370 -9.56 -33.08 -47.44
C LEU A 370 -9.08 -33.81 -48.70
N PHE A 371 -8.26 -33.15 -49.52
CA PHE A 371 -7.74 -33.73 -50.77
C PHE A 371 -6.27 -34.18 -50.63
N PHE A 372 -5.78 -34.36 -49.41
CA PHE A 372 -4.49 -34.98 -49.12
C PHE A 372 -4.64 -36.11 -48.08
N PRO A 373 -5.44 -37.16 -48.38
CA PRO A 373 -5.71 -38.23 -47.42
C PRO A 373 -4.56 -39.25 -47.30
N PHE A 374 -3.60 -39.23 -48.23
CA PHE A 374 -2.47 -40.15 -48.31
C PHE A 374 -1.18 -39.43 -47.86
N GLY A 375 -0.46 -40.02 -46.90
CA GLY A 375 0.73 -39.43 -46.27
C GLY A 375 0.51 -39.06 -44.80
N ASP A 376 1.60 -38.66 -44.15
CA ASP A 376 1.57 -38.17 -42.77
C ASP A 376 0.95 -36.77 -42.70
N PRO A 377 0.13 -36.47 -41.67
CA PRO A 377 -0.39 -35.14 -41.44
C PRO A 377 0.74 -34.09 -41.30
N ILE A 378 0.48 -32.87 -41.78
CA ILE A 378 1.43 -31.77 -41.64
C ILE A 378 1.41 -31.29 -40.19
N GLU A 379 2.58 -31.27 -39.53
CA GLU A 379 2.72 -30.69 -38.19
C GLU A 379 2.82 -29.16 -38.31
N PHE A 380 1.90 -28.46 -37.66
CA PHE A 380 1.99 -27.03 -37.44
C PHE A 380 2.44 -26.76 -36.00
N GLU A 381 3.30 -25.76 -35.87
CA GLU A 381 3.73 -25.22 -34.58
C GLU A 381 3.48 -23.72 -34.58
N ALA A 382 2.89 -23.22 -33.50
CA ALA A 382 2.68 -21.80 -33.26
C ALA A 382 3.18 -21.42 -31.87
N ARG A 383 3.71 -20.21 -31.76
CA ARG A 383 4.23 -19.64 -30.51
C ARG A 383 3.68 -18.22 -30.34
N ALA A 384 3.33 -17.86 -29.12
CA ALA A 384 2.93 -16.51 -28.77
C ALA A 384 3.46 -16.13 -27.39
N TYR A 385 3.76 -14.85 -27.21
CA TYR A 385 4.15 -14.28 -25.93
C TYR A 385 3.25 -13.12 -25.59
N ALA A 386 2.78 -13.08 -24.34
CA ALA A 386 1.99 -11.99 -23.82
C ALA A 386 2.54 -11.54 -22.47
N GLN A 387 2.52 -10.23 -22.21
CA GLN A 387 3.00 -9.67 -20.95
C GLN A 387 1.97 -8.72 -20.31
N PRO A 388 1.84 -8.76 -18.97
CA PRO A 388 1.26 -7.67 -18.20
C PRO A 388 2.04 -6.36 -18.43
N PHE A 389 1.34 -5.25 -18.74
CA PHE A 389 1.96 -3.94 -18.98
C PHE A 389 1.12 -2.79 -18.41
N GLY A 390 1.73 -1.61 -18.27
CA GLY A 390 1.04 -0.36 -17.90
C GLY A 390 0.76 -0.19 -16.41
N GLY A 391 0.79 -1.26 -15.61
CA GLY A 391 0.70 -1.21 -14.15
C GLY A 391 2.02 -0.84 -13.48
N ARG A 392 1.92 -0.42 -12.21
CA ARG A 392 3.03 0.10 -11.40
C ARG A 392 3.02 -0.55 -10.02
N ILE A 393 4.14 -1.16 -9.66
CA ILE A 393 4.47 -1.65 -8.32
C ILE A 393 5.71 -0.87 -7.90
N GLY A 394 5.50 0.25 -7.23
CA GLY A 394 6.55 1.20 -6.92
C GLY A 394 6.26 1.92 -5.62
N PRO A 395 6.98 3.02 -5.33
CA PRO A 395 8.14 3.55 -6.06
C PRO A 395 9.38 2.66 -5.93
N TRP A 396 10.45 2.98 -6.66
CA TRP A 396 11.79 2.54 -6.28
C TRP A 396 12.30 3.40 -5.14
N TYR A 397 13.07 2.81 -4.23
CA TYR A 397 13.67 3.57 -3.15
C TYR A 397 14.75 4.54 -3.67
N GLY A 398 15.57 4.10 -4.62
CA GLY A 398 16.56 4.89 -5.34
C GLY A 398 16.09 5.27 -6.75
N ARG A 399 16.74 6.27 -7.35
CA ARG A 399 16.36 6.81 -8.67
C ARG A 399 16.68 5.89 -9.85
N ALA A 400 17.60 4.94 -9.71
CA ALA A 400 18.06 4.07 -10.79
C ALA A 400 18.23 2.61 -10.30
N TRP A 401 18.30 1.68 -11.23
CA TRP A 401 18.49 0.25 -10.94
C TRP A 401 19.51 -0.37 -11.89
N SER A 402 20.71 -0.67 -11.38
CA SER A 402 21.75 -1.35 -12.15
C SER A 402 21.36 -2.81 -12.42
N ARG A 403 21.60 -3.32 -13.64
CA ARG A 403 21.10 -4.64 -14.10
C ARG A 403 21.22 -5.79 -13.09
N ASN A 404 22.38 -5.97 -12.49
CA ASN A 404 22.64 -7.10 -11.57
C ASN A 404 22.47 -6.74 -10.08
N ALA A 405 21.96 -5.55 -9.78
CA ALA A 405 21.71 -5.14 -8.40
C ALA A 405 20.42 -5.80 -7.87
N SER A 406 20.44 -6.15 -6.58
CA SER A 406 19.27 -6.66 -5.86
C SER A 406 18.26 -5.57 -5.50
N GLU A 407 18.67 -4.31 -5.55
CA GLU A 407 17.86 -3.16 -5.15
C GLU A 407 18.19 -1.92 -5.99
N SER A 408 17.31 -0.92 -5.93
CA SER A 408 17.56 0.38 -6.54
C SER A 408 18.63 1.18 -5.79
N SER A 409 19.34 2.03 -6.53
CA SER A 409 20.45 2.87 -6.04
C SER A 409 20.33 4.32 -6.52
N GLY A 410 21.21 5.17 -6.00
CA GLY A 410 21.26 6.61 -6.29
C GLY A 410 20.55 7.44 -5.23
N GLU A 411 20.13 8.66 -5.60
CA GLU A 411 19.41 9.55 -4.69
C GLU A 411 18.11 8.89 -4.21
N ASN A 412 17.87 8.93 -2.89
CA ASN A 412 16.67 8.38 -2.27
C ASN A 412 15.41 9.09 -2.80
N LEU A 413 14.31 8.38 -2.77
CA LEU A 413 13.00 8.86 -3.17
C LEU A 413 12.48 9.95 -2.21
N GLY A 414 13.00 11.17 -2.35
CA GLY A 414 12.59 12.34 -1.57
C GLY A 414 12.71 12.09 -0.07
N LEU A 415 11.57 11.96 0.60
CA LEU A 415 11.45 11.94 2.06
C LEU A 415 11.32 10.55 2.68
N ALA A 416 11.75 9.50 1.98
CA ALA A 416 11.80 8.16 2.54
C ALA A 416 12.79 8.10 3.73
N PRO A 417 12.49 7.36 4.82
CA PRO A 417 13.45 7.15 5.90
C PRO A 417 14.66 6.35 5.43
N PRO A 418 15.81 6.44 6.14
CA PRO A 418 17.01 5.70 5.79
C PRO A 418 16.77 4.20 5.66
N LYS A 419 17.36 3.61 4.62
CA LYS A 419 17.40 2.17 4.42
C LYS A 419 18.12 1.47 5.58
N LEU A 420 17.66 0.27 5.89
CA LEU A 420 18.38 -0.64 6.79
C LEU A 420 19.32 -1.54 5.98
N ASN A 421 20.60 -1.49 6.32
CA ASN A 421 21.61 -2.38 5.80
C ASN A 421 21.35 -3.83 6.23
N ALA A 422 21.99 -4.79 5.55
CA ALA A 422 21.86 -6.21 5.83
C ALA A 422 22.32 -6.61 7.25
N ASP A 423 23.19 -5.82 7.87
CA ASP A 423 23.65 -5.99 9.26
C ASP A 423 22.72 -5.34 10.29
N GLY A 424 21.63 -4.69 9.85
CA GLY A 424 20.69 -3.95 10.69
C GLY A 424 21.14 -2.54 11.06
N SER A 425 22.27 -2.06 10.54
CA SER A 425 22.66 -0.65 10.66
C SER A 425 21.82 0.24 9.73
N SER A 426 21.70 1.53 10.05
CA SER A 426 21.02 2.53 9.21
C SER A 426 22.00 3.63 8.84
N GLU A 427 21.91 4.16 7.61
CA GLU A 427 22.79 5.26 7.14
C GLU A 427 22.48 6.64 7.78
N GLY A 428 21.41 6.75 8.58
CA GLY A 428 21.03 8.00 9.25
C GLY A 428 21.61 8.13 10.65
N ASP A 429 22.58 9.04 10.84
CA ASP A 429 23.21 9.30 12.15
C ASP A 429 22.53 10.40 12.97
N THR A 430 21.65 11.22 12.36
CA THR A 430 21.00 12.33 13.09
C THR A 430 19.53 12.05 13.43
N PRO A 431 19.05 12.37 14.66
CA PRO A 431 17.67 12.11 15.10
C PRO A 431 16.56 12.62 14.17
N LYS A 432 16.85 13.65 13.37
CA LYS A 432 15.94 14.31 12.42
C LYS A 432 15.81 13.58 11.07
N ASP A 433 16.74 12.70 10.75
CA ASP A 433 16.66 11.82 9.57
C ASP A 433 15.94 10.51 9.91
N LEU A 434 15.80 10.21 11.20
CA LEU A 434 15.16 9.01 11.73
C LEU A 434 13.66 9.19 11.99
N VAL A 435 13.09 10.39 11.86
CA VAL A 435 11.65 10.57 12.05
C VAL A 435 10.88 10.16 10.80
N PRO A 436 9.69 9.55 10.95
CA PRO A 436 8.89 9.15 9.79
C PRO A 436 8.55 10.37 8.93
N MET A 437 8.49 10.21 7.61
CA MET A 437 8.06 11.24 6.66
C MET A 437 7.58 10.60 5.35
N TYR A 438 6.74 11.29 4.59
CA TYR A 438 6.41 10.88 3.22
C TYR A 438 6.27 12.08 2.27
N SER A 439 6.41 11.78 0.99
CA SER A 439 6.23 12.71 -0.13
C SER A 439 4.77 12.69 -0.60
N LYS A 440 4.16 13.86 -0.77
CA LYS A 440 2.75 13.99 -1.21
C LYS A 440 2.59 14.11 -2.72
N TYR A 441 3.68 14.46 -3.40
CA TYR A 441 3.80 14.55 -4.85
C TYR A 441 5.24 14.22 -5.27
N PRO A 442 5.49 13.82 -6.53
CA PRO A 442 6.84 13.58 -7.02
C PRO A 442 7.73 14.83 -6.88
N GLY A 443 8.86 14.69 -6.20
CA GLY A 443 9.78 15.80 -5.93
C GLY A 443 9.46 16.64 -4.69
N ASP A 444 8.48 16.24 -3.86
CA ASP A 444 8.23 16.85 -2.55
C ASP A 444 9.46 16.74 -1.64
N LYS A 445 9.91 17.89 -1.13
CA LYS A 445 11.08 18.01 -0.24
C LYS A 445 10.70 18.38 1.20
N MET A 446 9.42 18.63 1.47
CA MET A 446 8.96 19.11 2.79
C MET A 446 8.04 18.11 3.48
N GLY A 447 7.19 17.40 2.76
CA GLY A 447 6.29 16.41 3.36
C GLY A 447 5.39 17.07 4.39
N LEU A 448 5.31 16.50 5.59
CA LEU A 448 4.60 17.04 6.75
C LEU A 448 5.39 18.10 7.53
N LYS A 449 6.59 18.51 7.09
CA LYS A 449 7.24 19.73 7.60
C LYS A 449 6.62 21.01 7.02
N SER A 450 5.77 20.88 6.00
CA SER A 450 5.09 22.01 5.36
C SER A 450 3.90 22.49 6.18
N PHE A 451 3.74 23.83 6.25
CA PHE A 451 2.58 24.45 6.87
C PHE A 451 1.28 24.04 6.18
N LEU A 452 1.23 24.11 4.85
CA LEU A 452 0.08 23.67 4.06
C LEU A 452 -0.22 22.19 4.30
N ALA A 453 0.79 21.34 4.46
CA ALA A 453 0.59 19.91 4.69
C ALA A 453 -0.02 19.60 6.07
N GLN A 454 0.45 20.24 7.13
CA GLN A 454 -0.11 20.06 8.47
C GLN A 454 -1.48 20.71 8.63
N SER A 455 -1.76 21.79 7.90
CA SER A 455 -3.05 22.51 7.87
C SER A 455 -3.94 22.16 6.68
N SER A 456 -3.66 21.02 6.03
CA SER A 456 -4.27 20.58 4.76
C SER A 456 -5.73 20.17 4.89
N MET A 457 -6.30 20.21 6.10
CA MET A 457 -7.70 19.90 6.34
C MET A 457 -8.47 21.10 6.93
N THR A 458 -9.74 21.22 6.60
CA THR A 458 -10.65 22.23 7.15
C THR A 458 -11.07 21.86 8.57
N ASP A 459 -11.29 22.85 9.44
CA ASP A 459 -11.78 22.66 10.82
C ASP A 459 -11.00 21.65 11.68
N GLN A 460 -9.69 21.49 11.43
CA GLN A 460 -8.82 20.65 12.25
C GLN A 460 -8.85 21.03 13.75
N LYS A 461 -9.15 22.30 14.05
CA LYS A 461 -9.35 22.78 15.42
C LYS A 461 -10.47 22.04 16.16
N GLY A 462 -11.52 21.65 15.45
CA GLY A 462 -12.67 20.93 15.97
C GLY A 462 -12.41 19.43 16.18
N ILE A 463 -11.26 18.90 15.73
CA ILE A 463 -10.91 17.49 15.97
C ILE A 463 -10.84 17.25 17.46
N LYS A 464 -11.59 16.23 17.89
CA LYS A 464 -11.49 15.64 19.21
C LYS A 464 -10.97 14.22 19.04
N ALA A 465 -10.15 13.75 19.96
CA ALA A 465 -9.64 12.39 19.97
C ALA A 465 -9.52 11.92 21.42
N SER A 466 -9.68 10.62 21.66
CA SER A 466 -9.34 10.01 22.93
C SER A 466 -8.20 9.04 22.77
N VAL A 467 -7.30 8.99 23.76
CA VAL A 467 -6.26 7.95 23.82
C VAL A 467 -6.87 6.55 23.92
N TYR A 468 -8.08 6.41 24.48
CA TYR A 468 -8.79 5.13 24.53
C TYR A 468 -9.20 4.62 23.15
N ASP A 469 -9.42 5.50 22.17
CA ASP A 469 -9.73 5.13 20.79
C ASP A 469 -8.58 4.33 20.14
N TYR A 470 -7.36 4.51 20.66
CA TYR A 470 -6.14 3.88 20.19
C TYR A 470 -5.67 2.72 21.09
N ALA A 471 -6.35 2.46 22.20
CA ALA A 471 -5.88 1.51 23.21
C ALA A 471 -5.95 0.04 22.75
N ASP A 472 -6.92 -0.28 21.89
CA ASP A 472 -7.17 -1.64 21.39
C ASP A 472 -6.81 -1.80 19.91
N ILE A 473 -6.20 -0.78 19.30
CA ILE A 473 -5.84 -0.75 17.87
C ILE A 473 -4.88 -1.90 17.49
N ASN A 474 -4.19 -2.50 18.46
CA ASN A 474 -3.28 -3.63 18.24
C ASN A 474 -3.91 -5.01 18.53
N LYS A 475 -5.11 -5.08 19.12
CA LYS A 475 -5.79 -6.33 19.52
C LYS A 475 -6.67 -6.91 18.41
N GLY A 476 -6.96 -6.13 17.37
CA GLY A 476 -7.88 -6.49 16.29
C GLY A 476 -7.32 -7.42 15.19
N PHE A 477 -6.01 -7.69 15.17
CA PHE A 477 -5.31 -8.43 14.08
C PHE A 477 -5.55 -9.95 14.04
N GLY A 478 -6.67 -10.45 14.58
CA GLY A 478 -7.03 -11.87 14.57
C GLY A 478 -7.68 -12.36 13.27
N GLU A 479 -7.64 -13.67 13.02
CA GLU A 479 -8.18 -14.30 11.81
C GLU A 479 -9.66 -13.92 11.56
N GLY A 480 -10.00 -13.64 10.29
CA GLY A 480 -11.39 -13.48 9.85
C GLY A 480 -11.99 -12.08 9.97
N LYS A 481 -11.26 -11.10 10.55
CA LYS A 481 -11.75 -9.72 10.65
C LYS A 481 -11.33 -8.93 9.41
N ILE A 482 -12.32 -8.53 8.59
CA ILE A 482 -12.14 -7.62 7.45
C ILE A 482 -11.94 -6.16 7.93
N ASN A 483 -12.17 -5.90 9.22
CA ASN A 483 -12.06 -4.57 9.83
C ASN A 483 -10.69 -3.93 9.55
N ASP A 484 -10.73 -2.65 9.21
CA ASP A 484 -9.61 -1.76 9.37
C ASP A 484 -9.37 -1.56 10.86
N ILE A 485 -8.42 -2.34 11.34
CA ILE A 485 -7.96 -2.34 12.72
C ILE A 485 -7.17 -1.06 13.01
N LEU A 486 -6.72 -0.32 11.99
CA LEU A 486 -6.02 0.94 12.14
C LEU A 486 -6.98 2.11 12.36
N ALA A 487 -8.23 1.88 12.74
CA ALA A 487 -9.26 2.90 12.93
C ALA A 487 -9.65 3.07 14.39
N ALA A 488 -9.81 4.32 14.84
CA ALA A 488 -10.61 4.58 16.04
C ALA A 488 -12.02 3.95 15.87
N PRO A 489 -12.54 3.17 16.84
CA PRO A 489 -13.85 2.54 16.75
C PRO A 489 -14.94 3.61 16.76
N SER A 490 -15.56 3.87 15.60
CA SER A 490 -16.40 5.07 15.42
C SER A 490 -17.88 4.90 15.79
N GLU A 491 -18.25 4.05 16.74
CA GLU A 491 -19.68 3.87 17.07
C GLU A 491 -20.20 4.83 18.15
N GLU A 492 -19.33 5.29 19.06
CA GLU A 492 -19.67 6.34 20.03
C GLU A 492 -18.41 7.14 20.40
N GLY A 493 -18.12 8.24 19.70
CA GLY A 493 -17.03 9.15 20.09
C GLY A 493 -16.24 9.74 18.93
N PHE A 494 -16.07 11.07 19.00
CA PHE A 494 -15.20 11.97 18.25
C PHE A 494 -15.00 11.84 16.73
N ASN A 495 -15.04 12.98 16.03
CA ASN A 495 -14.91 13.10 14.56
C ASN A 495 -13.51 12.76 14.01
N VAL A 496 -12.59 12.14 14.74
CA VAL A 496 -11.20 11.89 14.28
C VAL A 496 -11.13 10.95 13.07
N ARG A 497 -12.10 10.03 12.95
CA ARG A 497 -12.07 8.98 11.94
C ARG A 497 -12.14 9.50 10.50
N ASN A 498 -13.00 10.47 10.23
CA ASN A 498 -13.14 11.03 8.89
C ASN A 498 -11.87 11.79 8.47
N TYR A 499 -11.17 12.43 9.42
CA TYR A 499 -9.87 13.06 9.15
C TYR A 499 -8.77 12.03 8.87
N GLU A 500 -8.74 10.91 9.59
CA GLU A 500 -7.80 9.82 9.28
C GLU A 500 -8.02 9.26 7.87
N ILE A 501 -9.28 9.02 7.49
CA ILE A 501 -9.64 8.56 6.13
C ILE A 501 -9.21 9.60 5.08
N ALA A 502 -9.47 10.89 5.34
CA ALA A 502 -9.05 11.97 4.46
C ALA A 502 -7.52 12.12 4.38
N ALA A 503 -6.76 11.75 5.42
CA ALA A 503 -5.30 11.80 5.44
C ALA A 503 -4.67 10.73 4.52
N VAL A 504 -5.29 9.55 4.47
CA VAL A 504 -4.76 8.38 3.73
C VAL A 504 -5.30 8.27 2.31
N ALA A 505 -6.30 9.07 1.96
CA ALA A 505 -6.83 9.15 0.60
C ALA A 505 -5.69 9.41 -0.42
N PRO A 506 -5.84 8.92 -1.67
CA PRO A 506 -4.78 9.02 -2.67
C PRO A 506 -4.33 10.46 -2.92
N ASP A 507 -3.04 10.65 -3.15
CA ASP A 507 -2.45 11.91 -3.61
C ASP A 507 -1.68 11.74 -4.94
N LEU A 508 -1.06 12.83 -5.41
CA LEU A 508 -0.30 12.84 -6.66
C LEU A 508 0.90 11.88 -6.63
N PHE A 509 1.51 11.65 -5.47
CA PHE A 509 2.58 10.67 -5.33
C PHE A 509 2.03 9.26 -5.53
N ASP A 510 0.91 8.95 -4.86
CA ASP A 510 0.25 7.65 -4.93
C ASP A 510 -0.09 7.25 -6.37
N ILE A 511 -0.78 8.12 -7.12
CA ILE A 511 -1.17 7.82 -8.51
C ILE A 511 0.01 7.82 -9.49
N THR A 512 1.16 8.36 -9.10
CA THR A 512 2.38 8.31 -9.92
C THR A 512 3.03 6.94 -9.81
N TYR A 513 3.15 6.39 -8.59
CA TYR A 513 3.98 5.21 -8.34
C TYR A 513 3.21 3.91 -8.13
N TYR A 514 1.91 3.97 -7.84
CA TYR A 514 1.10 2.79 -7.54
C TYR A 514 -0.07 2.64 -8.53
N SER A 515 -0.47 1.39 -8.75
CA SER A 515 -1.76 1.08 -9.39
C SER A 515 -2.82 0.86 -8.31
N ILE A 516 -3.83 1.73 -8.28
CA ILE A 516 -4.79 1.81 -7.18
C ILE A 516 -6.18 1.44 -7.68
N GLN A 517 -6.65 0.25 -7.31
CA GLN A 517 -8.01 -0.16 -7.65
C GLN A 517 -9.05 0.62 -6.83
N PRO A 518 -9.96 1.40 -7.46
CA PRO A 518 -10.92 2.24 -6.73
C PRO A 518 -11.89 1.44 -5.87
N ASN A 519 -12.28 0.25 -6.36
CA ASN A 519 -13.21 -0.65 -5.70
C ASN A 519 -12.56 -2.04 -5.49
N PHE A 520 -11.49 -2.08 -4.70
CA PHE A 520 -10.76 -3.32 -4.38
C PHE A 520 -11.64 -4.39 -3.69
N PRO A 521 -12.52 -4.05 -2.74
CA PRO A 521 -13.33 -5.06 -2.04
C PRO A 521 -14.21 -5.89 -2.96
N GLU A 522 -14.86 -5.26 -3.93
CA GLU A 522 -15.76 -5.94 -4.86
C GLU A 522 -14.99 -6.76 -5.90
N ARG A 523 -13.81 -6.29 -6.31
CA ARG A 523 -13.08 -6.81 -7.48
C ARG A 523 -12.10 -7.93 -7.14
N TYR A 524 -11.43 -7.82 -5.99
CA TYR A 524 -10.33 -8.71 -5.63
C TYR A 524 -10.49 -9.33 -4.24
N LEU A 525 -10.90 -8.56 -3.24
CA LEU A 525 -10.91 -9.03 -1.84
C LEU A 525 -11.75 -10.29 -1.63
N LYS A 526 -12.99 -10.32 -2.17
CA LYS A 526 -13.88 -11.49 -2.03
C LYS A 526 -13.25 -12.76 -2.62
N ARG A 527 -12.62 -12.65 -3.79
CA ARG A 527 -11.94 -13.75 -4.49
C ARG A 527 -10.72 -14.23 -3.68
N LEU A 528 -9.94 -13.31 -3.14
CA LEU A 528 -8.79 -13.61 -2.26
C LEU A 528 -9.21 -14.31 -0.97
N ILE A 529 -10.23 -13.82 -0.28
CA ILE A 529 -10.72 -14.43 0.97
C ILE A 529 -11.21 -15.87 0.71
N ASN A 530 -11.99 -16.07 -0.36
CA ASN A 530 -12.52 -17.38 -0.72
C ASN A 530 -11.42 -18.40 -1.05
N ASN A 531 -10.31 -17.94 -1.62
CA ASN A 531 -9.22 -18.78 -2.10
C ASN A 531 -7.94 -18.72 -1.28
N ARG A 532 -7.94 -18.04 -0.12
CA ARG A 532 -6.73 -17.76 0.69
C ARG A 532 -5.86 -18.99 0.95
N LYS A 533 -6.49 -20.11 1.35
CA LYS A 533 -5.77 -21.37 1.65
C LYS A 533 -5.04 -21.93 0.43
N ARG A 534 -5.62 -21.79 -0.77
CA ARG A 534 -5.00 -22.26 -2.03
C ARG A 534 -3.75 -21.45 -2.39
N PHE A 535 -3.72 -20.18 -1.99
CA PHE A 535 -2.54 -19.32 -2.12
C PHE A 535 -1.49 -19.54 -1.03
N GLY A 536 -1.73 -20.42 -0.05
CA GLY A 536 -0.85 -20.57 1.11
C GLY A 536 -0.93 -19.40 2.08
N ILE A 537 -2.05 -18.65 2.06
CA ILE A 537 -2.29 -17.51 2.93
C ILE A 537 -2.93 -18.02 4.24
N GLU A 538 -2.13 -18.13 5.29
CA GLU A 538 -2.54 -18.62 6.62
C GLU A 538 -2.10 -17.66 7.75
N GLY A 539 -2.72 -17.77 8.92
CA GLY A 539 -2.36 -17.00 10.11
C GLY A 539 -2.49 -15.49 9.92
N VAL A 540 -1.39 -14.76 10.15
CA VAL A 540 -1.34 -13.29 10.14
C VAL A 540 -1.53 -12.66 8.75
N ALA A 541 -1.36 -13.43 7.68
CA ALA A 541 -1.43 -12.96 6.30
C ALA A 541 -2.86 -12.73 5.78
N PHE A 542 -3.83 -12.34 6.62
CA PHE A 542 -5.23 -12.28 6.20
C PHE A 542 -5.49 -11.18 5.14
N PRO A 543 -6.15 -11.48 3.99
CA PRO A 543 -6.55 -10.46 3.03
C PRO A 543 -7.53 -9.47 3.66
N ARG A 544 -7.19 -8.19 3.65
CA ARG A 544 -7.99 -7.12 4.28
C ARG A 544 -8.44 -6.09 3.26
N GLY A 545 -9.55 -5.42 3.56
CA GLY A 545 -10.04 -4.33 2.73
C GLY A 545 -9.19 -3.07 2.84
N ASP A 546 -9.62 -2.02 2.14
CA ASP A 546 -8.99 -0.71 2.24
C ASP A 546 -9.14 -0.14 3.66
N LEU A 547 -8.22 0.75 4.05
CA LEU A 547 -8.33 1.49 5.32
C LEU A 547 -9.71 2.16 5.38
N GLY A 548 -10.45 1.99 6.46
CA GLY A 548 -11.88 2.32 6.54
C GLY A 548 -12.77 1.11 6.76
N SER A 549 -12.35 -0.07 6.31
CA SER A 549 -13.23 -1.24 6.20
C SER A 549 -13.79 -1.68 7.55
N ARG A 550 -15.02 -2.19 7.56
CA ARG A 550 -15.59 -2.96 8.67
C ARG A 550 -16.10 -4.30 8.16
N ALA A 551 -16.40 -5.21 9.08
CA ALA A 551 -16.82 -6.57 8.80
C ALA A 551 -18.06 -6.59 7.91
N GLU A 552 -18.98 -5.67 8.16
CA GLU A 552 -20.24 -5.54 7.43
C GLU A 552 -20.21 -4.45 6.35
N THR A 553 -19.30 -3.48 6.45
CA THR A 553 -19.18 -2.35 5.52
C THR A 553 -17.76 -2.26 4.96
N PRO A 554 -17.42 -2.99 3.89
CA PRO A 554 -16.11 -2.89 3.28
C PRO A 554 -15.88 -1.49 2.73
N MET A 555 -14.72 -0.91 3.02
CA MET A 555 -14.32 0.39 2.49
C MET A 555 -13.64 0.20 1.16
N SER A 556 -13.91 1.12 0.23
CA SER A 556 -13.19 1.23 -1.03
C SER A 556 -12.43 2.56 -1.09
N ILE A 557 -11.37 2.64 -1.91
CA ILE A 557 -10.69 3.92 -2.18
C ILE A 557 -11.65 4.97 -2.75
N GLU A 558 -12.61 4.56 -3.58
CA GLU A 558 -13.67 5.46 -4.04
C GLU A 558 -14.46 6.06 -2.86
N THR A 559 -14.81 5.26 -1.87
CA THR A 559 -15.48 5.73 -0.66
C THR A 559 -14.57 6.62 0.20
N GLN A 560 -13.27 6.34 0.28
CA GLN A 560 -12.32 7.22 0.97
C GLN A 560 -12.26 8.62 0.32
N ILE A 561 -12.19 8.68 -1.02
CA ILE A 561 -12.22 9.94 -1.78
C ILE A 561 -13.55 10.68 -1.53
N GLN A 562 -14.66 9.95 -1.54
CA GLN A 562 -15.98 10.51 -1.23
C GLN A 562 -16.02 11.10 0.19
N ILE A 563 -15.58 10.38 1.22
CA ILE A 563 -15.54 10.90 2.60
C ILE A 563 -14.66 12.15 2.71
N ALA A 564 -13.50 12.14 2.05
CA ALA A 564 -12.60 13.30 2.02
C ALA A 564 -13.24 14.55 1.36
N ASN A 565 -14.25 14.34 0.49
CA ASN A 565 -14.97 15.38 -0.24
C ASN A 565 -16.33 15.79 0.39
N ILE A 566 -17.08 14.86 1.00
CA ILE A 566 -18.52 14.99 1.34
C ILE A 566 -18.77 15.91 2.55
N ASP A 567 -17.91 15.93 3.56
CA ASP A 567 -18.12 16.71 4.80
C ASP A 567 -17.47 18.10 4.73
N ALA A 568 -18.09 19.02 3.99
CA ALA A 568 -17.66 20.43 3.89
C ALA A 568 -16.24 20.65 3.28
N LYS A 569 -15.72 19.68 2.52
CA LYS A 569 -14.34 19.63 2.02
C LYS A 569 -13.32 19.47 3.15
N ILE A 570 -13.37 18.36 3.90
CA ILE A 570 -12.36 18.01 4.92
C ILE A 570 -10.97 18.30 4.38
N GLN A 571 -10.65 17.85 3.16
CA GLN A 571 -9.43 18.27 2.48
C GLN A 571 -9.55 19.69 1.92
N ALA A 572 -8.70 20.57 2.43
CA ALA A 572 -8.67 21.97 2.07
C ALA A 572 -8.40 22.16 0.57
N PRO A 573 -9.10 23.07 -0.12
CA PRO A 573 -9.02 23.23 -1.58
C PRO A 573 -7.65 23.66 -2.10
N ASP A 574 -6.86 24.33 -1.27
CA ASP A 574 -5.50 24.79 -1.55
C ASP A 574 -4.44 23.68 -1.42
N ALA A 575 -4.75 22.57 -0.75
CA ALA A 575 -3.93 21.35 -0.79
C ALA A 575 -4.09 20.67 -2.17
N PHE A 576 -3.25 21.08 -3.12
CA PHE A 576 -3.33 20.74 -4.54
C PHE A 576 -3.01 19.28 -4.88
N TRP A 577 -2.35 18.56 -3.97
CA TRP A 577 -1.87 17.19 -4.23
C TRP A 577 -2.93 16.12 -4.01
N TYR A 578 -4.05 16.41 -3.34
CA TYR A 578 -5.07 15.41 -3.10
C TYR A 578 -5.80 15.01 -4.36
N VAL A 579 -6.01 13.71 -4.54
CA VAL A 579 -6.86 13.18 -5.61
C VAL A 579 -8.32 13.24 -5.15
N ARG A 580 -9.09 14.10 -5.81
CA ARG A 580 -10.50 14.36 -5.47
C ARG A 580 -11.49 13.61 -6.36
N ASP A 581 -11.02 13.06 -7.47
CA ASP A 581 -11.84 12.31 -8.41
C ASP A 581 -11.25 10.92 -8.60
N LYS A 582 -12.09 9.89 -8.48
CA LYS A 582 -11.70 8.50 -8.72
C LYS A 582 -11.20 8.28 -10.16
N ALA A 583 -11.65 9.08 -11.12
CA ALA A 583 -11.24 8.97 -12.50
C ALA A 583 -9.74 9.24 -12.68
N HIS A 584 -9.10 10.02 -11.79
CA HIS A 584 -7.65 10.21 -11.79
C HIS A 584 -6.85 8.96 -11.36
N LEU A 585 -7.51 7.94 -10.80
CA LEU A 585 -6.89 6.65 -10.51
C LEU A 585 -6.76 5.77 -11.77
N LEU A 586 -7.48 6.11 -12.85
CA LEU A 586 -7.45 5.42 -14.13
C LEU A 586 -6.11 5.68 -14.82
N THR A 587 -5.19 4.73 -14.64
CA THR A 587 -3.78 4.87 -15.00
C THR A 587 -3.39 4.07 -16.23
N SER A 588 -4.28 3.25 -16.81
CA SER A 588 -3.90 2.47 -17.99
C SER A 588 -3.63 3.37 -19.18
N TRP A 589 -2.61 2.97 -19.93
CA TRP A 589 -2.37 3.40 -21.30
C TRP A 589 -3.58 3.10 -22.16
N VAL A 590 -4.46 4.08 -22.33
CA VAL A 590 -5.47 3.98 -23.37
C VAL A 590 -4.74 4.16 -24.68
N HIS A 591 -4.76 3.14 -25.53
CA HIS A 591 -4.25 3.26 -26.89
C HIS A 591 -5.00 4.42 -27.53
N SER A 592 -4.26 5.38 -28.10
CA SER A 592 -4.84 6.34 -29.04
C SER A 592 -5.32 5.57 -30.27
N ASP A 593 -6.33 6.10 -30.95
CA ASP A 593 -7.03 5.40 -32.04
C ASP A 593 -6.17 5.16 -33.29
N THR A 594 -4.89 5.56 -33.26
CA THR A 594 -3.96 5.47 -34.39
C THR A 594 -2.53 5.16 -33.95
N TYR A 595 -1.88 4.29 -34.72
CA TYR A 595 -0.48 3.83 -34.61
C TYR A 595 0.59 4.97 -34.56
N GLY A 596 0.22 6.24 -34.73
CA GLY A 596 1.12 7.41 -34.72
C GLY A 596 1.10 8.22 -33.43
N GLU A 597 0.14 8.01 -32.53
CA GLU A 597 -0.08 8.82 -31.32
C GLU A 597 0.49 8.15 -30.05
N TYR A 598 1.45 7.23 -30.17
CA TYR A 598 2.10 6.57 -29.02
C TYR A 598 2.90 7.54 -28.12
N PHE A 599 3.23 8.72 -28.64
CA PHE A 599 4.02 9.73 -27.96
C PHE A 599 3.17 10.91 -27.43
N GLU A 600 1.89 10.97 -27.76
CA GLU A 600 1.00 12.03 -27.29
C GLU A 600 0.21 11.59 -26.05
N PHE A 601 0.16 12.46 -25.04
CA PHE A 601 -0.66 12.20 -23.85
C PHE A 601 -2.14 12.19 -24.23
N PRO A 602 -2.92 11.13 -23.92
CA PRO A 602 -4.29 10.98 -24.39
C PRO A 602 -5.26 11.86 -23.59
N LYS A 603 -5.18 13.18 -23.80
CA LYS A 603 -5.91 14.23 -23.03
C LYS A 603 -7.43 14.01 -22.97
N LYS A 604 -8.03 13.41 -24.00
CA LYS A 604 -9.48 13.17 -24.07
C LYS A 604 -9.92 11.93 -23.27
N ARG A 605 -8.99 11.06 -22.89
CA ARG A 605 -9.25 9.75 -22.27
C ARG A 605 -8.69 9.63 -20.86
N PHE A 606 -7.58 10.31 -20.58
CA PHE A 606 -7.00 10.34 -19.25
C PHE A 606 -7.95 11.06 -18.27
N GLY A 607 -8.27 10.41 -17.15
CA GLY A 607 -9.08 11.01 -16.09
C GLY A 607 -10.56 11.18 -16.42
N ASN A 608 -11.06 10.60 -17.52
CA ASN A 608 -12.48 10.65 -17.88
C ASN A 608 -13.10 9.26 -17.72
N CYS A 609 -14.36 9.19 -17.29
CA CYS A 609 -15.12 7.96 -17.29
C CYS A 609 -16.59 8.26 -17.58
N ASP A 610 -17.01 8.04 -18.83
CA ASP A 610 -18.35 8.42 -19.27
C ASP A 610 -19.39 7.33 -18.93
N GLU A 611 -18.98 6.06 -18.98
CA GLU A 611 -19.81 4.92 -18.63
C GLU A 611 -19.12 4.04 -17.58
N ASP A 612 -19.80 3.83 -16.45
CA ASP A 612 -19.34 2.93 -15.41
C ASP A 612 -19.73 1.47 -15.69
N ASP A 613 -19.14 0.55 -14.94
CA ASP A 613 -19.43 -0.88 -15.10
C ASP A 613 -20.64 -1.36 -14.28
N SER A 614 -21.50 -0.45 -13.77
CA SER A 614 -22.63 -0.81 -12.90
C SER A 614 -23.62 -1.75 -13.59
N LYS A 615 -23.86 -1.56 -14.90
CA LYS A 615 -24.85 -2.30 -15.71
C LYS A 615 -24.35 -3.63 -16.26
N VAL A 616 -23.03 -3.87 -16.25
CA VAL A 616 -22.46 -5.11 -16.80
C VAL A 616 -22.27 -6.19 -15.75
N LYS A 617 -22.43 -7.46 -16.17
CA LYS A 617 -22.24 -8.64 -15.32
C LYS A 617 -20.78 -8.85 -14.96
N MET A 618 -19.89 -8.68 -15.94
CA MET A 618 -18.44 -8.77 -15.72
C MET A 618 -17.91 -7.37 -15.46
N LYS A 619 -17.42 -7.18 -14.25
CA LYS A 619 -16.96 -5.89 -13.80
C LYS A 619 -15.52 -5.63 -14.24
N ALA A 620 -15.21 -4.39 -14.62
CA ALA A 620 -13.92 -3.98 -15.13
C ALA A 620 -13.01 -3.43 -14.01
N PRO A 621 -11.69 -3.68 -14.06
CA PRO A 621 -10.72 -2.92 -13.27
C PRO A 621 -10.87 -1.41 -13.53
N GLY A 622 -10.83 -0.59 -12.48
CA GLY A 622 -11.15 0.84 -12.56
C GLY A 622 -12.64 1.21 -12.60
N ALA A 623 -13.54 0.24 -12.75
CA ALA A 623 -14.99 0.45 -12.85
C ALA A 623 -15.43 1.39 -13.98
N CYS A 624 -14.63 1.47 -15.04
CA CYS A 624 -14.89 2.30 -16.22
C CYS A 624 -14.95 1.44 -17.49
N LEU A 625 -15.96 1.66 -18.33
CA LEU A 625 -16.17 0.95 -19.60
C LEU A 625 -15.81 1.79 -20.82
N ASP A 626 -16.12 3.09 -20.81
CA ASP A 626 -15.97 3.98 -21.97
C ASP A 626 -15.03 5.17 -21.69
N ASN A 627 -14.21 5.50 -22.69
CA ASN A 627 -13.17 6.55 -22.74
C ASN A 627 -12.14 6.62 -21.59
N GLY A 628 -12.38 5.93 -20.47
CA GLY A 628 -11.54 5.91 -19.29
C GLY A 628 -10.68 4.67 -19.24
N GLY A 629 -9.38 4.88 -19.08
CA GLY A 629 -8.43 3.79 -18.94
C GLY A 629 -8.81 2.78 -17.86
N ARG A 630 -8.30 1.56 -18.00
CA ARG A 630 -8.32 0.55 -16.94
C ARG A 630 -7.40 1.00 -15.79
N VAL A 631 -7.47 0.28 -14.69
CA VAL A 631 -6.49 0.44 -13.61
C VAL A 631 -5.51 -0.72 -13.62
N GLY A 632 -4.24 -0.40 -13.41
CA GLY A 632 -3.17 -1.37 -13.27
C GLY A 632 -2.74 -2.04 -14.57
N TYR A 633 -2.22 -3.25 -14.42
CA TYR A 633 -1.72 -4.08 -15.50
C TYR A 633 -2.84 -4.48 -16.47
N SER A 634 -2.62 -4.11 -17.73
CA SER A 634 -3.31 -4.63 -18.91
C SER A 634 -2.43 -5.67 -19.60
N VAL A 635 -2.90 -6.28 -20.70
CA VAL A 635 -2.14 -7.33 -21.40
C VAL A 635 -1.84 -6.90 -22.83
N LYS A 636 -0.59 -7.10 -23.25
CA LYS A 636 -0.16 -6.92 -24.64
C LYS A 636 0.53 -8.18 -25.15
N ILE A 637 0.30 -8.51 -26.42
CA ILE A 637 1.07 -9.51 -27.15
C ILE A 637 2.39 -8.87 -27.55
N ILE A 638 3.49 -9.61 -27.49
CA ILE A 638 4.84 -9.13 -27.82
C ILE A 638 5.56 -10.05 -28.78
N SER A 639 6.45 -9.46 -29.57
CA SER A 639 7.43 -10.21 -30.36
C SER A 639 8.41 -10.91 -29.41
N PRO A 640 8.83 -12.15 -29.72
CA PRO A 640 9.91 -12.84 -29.01
C PRO A 640 11.22 -12.03 -29.01
N GLU A 641 11.50 -11.27 -30.07
CA GLU A 641 12.72 -10.49 -30.23
C GLU A 641 12.94 -9.47 -29.10
N ILE A 642 11.86 -8.89 -28.58
CA ILE A 642 11.91 -7.93 -27.45
C ILE A 642 12.47 -8.60 -26.19
N LEU A 643 12.27 -9.91 -26.01
CA LEU A 643 12.74 -10.64 -24.83
C LEU A 643 14.24 -10.94 -24.86
N TYR A 644 14.88 -10.81 -26.02
CA TYR A 644 16.33 -11.01 -26.20
C TYR A 644 17.07 -9.70 -26.54
N SER A 645 16.35 -8.60 -26.73
CA SER A 645 16.96 -7.31 -27.10
C SER A 645 17.40 -6.52 -25.87
N PRO A 646 18.44 -5.68 -25.98
CA PRO A 646 18.74 -4.66 -24.98
C PRO A 646 17.56 -3.68 -24.80
N LEU A 647 17.19 -3.40 -23.55
CA LEU A 647 16.08 -2.52 -23.18
C LEU A 647 16.52 -1.46 -22.16
N PRO A 648 15.98 -0.22 -22.22
CA PRO A 648 16.30 0.88 -21.28
C PRO A 648 15.51 0.77 -19.97
N LEU A 649 15.73 -0.29 -19.20
CA LEU A 649 14.89 -0.64 -18.04
C LEU A 649 15.37 -0.05 -16.71
N GLY A 650 16.67 0.22 -16.55
CA GLY A 650 17.28 0.64 -15.27
C GLY A 650 17.03 2.08 -14.83
N GLY A 651 16.25 2.86 -15.59
CA GLY A 651 16.01 4.27 -15.29
C GLY A 651 17.18 5.21 -15.65
N PRO A 652 17.15 6.46 -15.18
CA PRO A 652 18.12 7.50 -15.57
C PRO A 652 19.57 7.10 -15.28
N GLY A 653 20.45 7.27 -16.27
CA GLY A 653 21.88 7.02 -16.13
C GLY A 653 22.31 5.54 -16.23
N GLN A 654 21.38 4.61 -16.47
CA GLN A 654 21.68 3.21 -16.73
C GLN A 654 21.75 2.94 -18.24
N SER A 655 22.67 2.06 -18.66
CA SER A 655 22.74 1.59 -20.05
C SER A 655 21.60 0.63 -20.36
N GLU A 656 21.24 0.51 -21.64
CA GLU A 656 20.37 -0.56 -22.12
C GLU A 656 20.98 -1.94 -21.81
N GLY A 657 20.13 -2.92 -21.55
CA GLY A 657 20.56 -4.29 -21.28
C GLY A 657 19.45 -5.31 -21.48
N GLU A 658 19.83 -6.57 -21.64
CA GLU A 658 18.86 -7.66 -21.78
C GLU A 658 18.15 -7.93 -20.45
N ILE A 659 16.96 -8.53 -20.49
CA ILE A 659 16.27 -8.96 -19.27
C ILE A 659 17.03 -10.11 -18.58
N LEU A 660 16.78 -10.31 -17.28
CA LEU A 660 17.42 -11.36 -16.50
C LEU A 660 16.70 -12.71 -16.53
N ASN A 661 15.50 -12.75 -17.10
CA ASN A 661 14.68 -13.95 -17.26
C ASN A 661 14.16 -14.11 -18.71
N PRO A 662 15.04 -14.20 -19.72
CA PRO A 662 14.62 -14.50 -21.09
C PRO A 662 14.13 -15.95 -21.22
N PRO A 663 13.29 -16.26 -22.22
CA PRO A 663 12.91 -17.64 -22.46
C PRO A 663 14.12 -18.45 -22.94
N PRO A 664 14.16 -19.77 -22.68
CA PRO A 664 15.21 -20.63 -23.25
C PRO A 664 15.27 -20.51 -24.77
N GLU A 665 16.46 -20.51 -25.38
CA GLU A 665 16.65 -20.36 -26.83
C GLU A 665 15.85 -21.39 -27.66
N ASN A 666 15.62 -22.58 -27.08
CA ASN A 666 14.93 -23.69 -27.73
C ASN A 666 13.42 -23.74 -27.42
N TRP A 667 12.86 -22.71 -26.78
CA TRP A 667 11.45 -22.68 -26.38
C TRP A 667 10.50 -22.56 -27.58
#